data_AF-A0A7V2EBE6-F1
#
_entry.id   AF-A0A7V2EBE6-F1
#
_cell.length_a   1.000
_cell.length_b   1.000
_cell.length_c   1.000
_cell.angle_alpha   90.00
_cell.angle_beta   90.00
_cell.angle_gamma   90.00
#
_symmetry.space_group_name_H-M   'P 1'
#
loop_
_entity.id
_entity.type
_entity.pdbx_description
1 polymer ?
#
loop_
_entity_poly.entity_id
_entity_poly.type
_entity_poly.pdbx_seq_one_letter_code
_entity_poly.pdbx_strand_id
1 'polypeptide(L)'
;MVVLILLLLGAGCIAGLLYAIYSFSPEGRWRRRVRRDRRQLNKLRRAVARQLAQLNDSWRQQQHSLLQEALDQRLARISVRELDRFSGIGPKTVETLRQVGLDNLQKVRRMLVHLPAELGSRAELVRRAVLQICGEFLQTWQQEPKRLQDVSPRLYEEWTHLQTRYQQNMHQARESLRRQDELHRELERLYRQYRQVTGVVAFWRRLLLGPAPGWPVAAPTSPLFDIESELARLQQSAWATSPRPPIPMTTSAATPPRSPSPGSHKTSTPPAAVVPPKAGPVPSSASAPAPTPNRPVSPARVTTTPSPTPSPVTDLFARPAPSAQTNIQPAKSHGAKPVSNSPAPAAGAPPKASPAPASGPAATPNRPAPRVTLTTAPSPPPAPAIDPLDLEISLLYMLARSDGRLAQQERFWIADYCLRHYSRDPVLSVRVRSLCTYYEQAAIDPAAILAKLQQCRHHQRWRVIWPELKALARARNSKDGRKWQVLKQLAEILALPLEAPTERQTSSPPQQVHHEQRLAEKRNAPLLASPPAEPRLEAPAQAQPLPTDNREQACQLLGLSAHDSLVATHIRQKYRELLPLYNPKQEEIKGPEFVALAEQKRRQLREAACLLLRQCGVADPQRYLDEQETITTEYSRDNPTLDAIFGI
;
A
#
# COMPACT_ATOMS: atom_id res chain seq x y z
N MET A 1 47.76 -9.67 -40.63
CA MET A 1 47.51 -9.14 -39.26
C MET A 1 47.86 -7.66 -39.12
N VAL A 2 49.13 -7.24 -39.22
CA VAL A 2 49.54 -5.83 -38.99
C VAL A 2 48.73 -4.81 -39.80
N VAL A 3 48.56 -5.03 -41.11
CA VAL A 3 47.75 -4.14 -41.98
C VAL A 3 46.29 -4.02 -41.50
N LEU A 4 45.68 -5.12 -41.05
CA LEU A 4 44.31 -5.12 -40.52
C LEU A 4 44.21 -4.29 -39.23
N ILE A 5 45.21 -4.40 -38.35
CA ILE A 5 45.28 -3.61 -37.11
C ILE A 5 45.40 -2.11 -37.44
N LEU A 6 46.29 -1.74 -38.37
CA LEU A 6 46.44 -0.35 -38.81
C LEU A 6 45.17 0.22 -39.46
N LEU A 7 44.47 -0.58 -40.28
CA LEU A 7 43.18 -0.18 -40.86
C LEU A 7 42.09 0.02 -39.80
N LEU A 8 41.99 -0.87 -38.80
CA LEU A 8 41.05 -0.72 -37.69
C LEU A 8 41.38 0.51 -36.83
N LEU A 9 42.66 0.77 -36.58
CA LEU A 9 43.12 1.92 -35.78
C LEU A 9 42.85 3.24 -36.54
N GLY A 10 43.16 3.29 -37.83
CA GLY A 10 42.82 4.41 -38.71
C GLY A 10 41.32 4.67 -38.79
N ALA A 11 40.50 3.63 -38.98
CA ALA A 11 39.04 3.74 -38.95
C ALA A 11 38.51 4.25 -37.60
N GLY A 12 39.12 3.81 -36.49
CA GLY A 12 38.82 4.30 -35.14
C GLY A 12 39.16 5.80 -34.96
N CYS A 13 40.32 6.24 -35.42
CA CYS A 13 40.73 7.65 -35.41
C CYS A 13 39.79 8.52 -36.25
N ILE A 14 39.43 8.07 -37.46
CA ILE A 14 38.47 8.76 -38.33
C ILE A 14 37.10 8.84 -37.62
N ALA A 15 36.56 7.73 -37.12
CA ALA A 15 35.29 7.72 -36.40
C ALA A 15 35.30 8.64 -35.16
N GLY A 16 36.42 8.72 -34.44
CA GLY A 16 36.63 9.63 -33.32
C GLY A 16 36.62 11.10 -33.73
N LEU A 17 37.35 11.47 -34.80
CA LEU A 17 37.39 12.83 -35.34
C LEU A 17 36.01 13.27 -35.86
N LEU A 18 35.33 12.40 -36.60
CA LEU A 18 33.95 12.62 -37.03
C LEU A 18 33.05 12.84 -35.81
N TYR A 19 33.09 11.96 -34.80
CA TYR A 19 32.30 12.16 -33.59
C TYR A 19 32.60 13.48 -32.88
N ALA A 20 33.86 13.91 -32.83
CA ALA A 20 34.27 15.19 -32.25
C ALA A 20 33.64 16.38 -33.00
N ILE A 21 33.74 16.41 -34.33
CA ILE A 21 33.14 17.45 -35.21
C ILE A 21 31.62 17.52 -35.00
N TYR A 22 30.93 16.37 -35.05
CA TYR A 22 29.50 16.29 -34.73
C TYR A 22 29.20 16.81 -33.32
N SER A 23 30.07 16.54 -32.34
CA SER A 23 29.88 17.01 -30.98
C SER A 23 29.95 18.55 -30.87
N PHE A 24 30.76 19.23 -31.68
CA PHE A 24 30.85 20.70 -31.68
C PHE A 24 29.75 21.38 -32.51
N SER A 25 29.10 20.64 -33.42
CA SER A 25 27.97 21.11 -34.24
C SER A 25 26.77 21.58 -33.40
N PRO A 26 25.90 22.45 -33.94
CA PRO A 26 24.68 22.88 -33.23
C PRO A 26 23.75 21.71 -32.93
N GLU A 27 23.64 20.71 -33.81
CA GLU A 27 22.87 19.49 -33.58
C GLU A 27 23.43 18.67 -32.41
N GLY A 28 24.76 18.54 -32.31
CA GLY A 28 25.44 17.90 -31.18
C GLY A 28 25.22 18.65 -29.87
N ARG A 29 25.29 19.98 -29.87
CA ARG A 29 24.99 20.84 -28.71
C ARG A 29 23.53 20.68 -28.26
N TRP A 30 22.57 20.78 -29.18
CA TRP A 30 21.14 20.61 -28.92
C TRP A 30 20.86 19.23 -28.31
N ARG A 31 21.42 18.15 -28.88
CA ARG A 31 21.22 16.79 -28.37
C ARG A 31 21.86 16.58 -26.99
N ARG A 32 22.95 17.27 -26.67
CA ARG A 32 23.51 17.30 -25.31
C ARG A 32 22.64 18.07 -24.33
N ARG A 33 22.02 19.19 -24.74
CA ARG A 33 21.04 19.95 -23.93
C ARG A 33 19.83 19.08 -23.60
N VAL A 34 19.09 18.57 -24.59
CA VAL A 34 17.93 17.67 -24.37
C VAL A 34 18.24 16.47 -23.45
N ARG A 35 19.45 15.90 -23.54
CA ARG A 35 19.92 14.84 -22.62
C ARG A 35 20.16 15.33 -21.19
N ARG A 36 20.65 16.57 -21.01
CA ARG A 36 20.82 17.24 -19.70
C ARG A 36 19.46 17.51 -19.08
N ASP A 37 18.54 18.08 -19.85
CA ASP A 37 17.20 18.47 -19.41
C ASP A 37 16.40 17.23 -19.00
N ARG A 38 16.44 16.15 -19.82
CA ARG A 38 15.83 14.86 -19.47
C ARG A 38 16.41 14.28 -18.16
N ARG A 39 17.71 14.45 -17.89
CA ARG A 39 18.35 14.01 -16.64
C ARG A 39 17.91 14.89 -15.46
N GLN A 40 17.81 16.20 -15.63
CA GLN A 40 17.32 17.13 -14.59
C GLN A 40 15.85 16.87 -14.26
N LEU A 41 14.98 16.78 -15.25
CA LEU A 41 13.56 16.46 -15.07
C LEU A 41 13.37 15.09 -14.37
N ASN A 42 14.14 14.07 -14.75
CA ASN A 42 14.13 12.78 -14.04
C ASN A 42 14.64 12.87 -12.59
N LYS A 43 15.59 13.77 -12.29
CA LYS A 43 16.01 14.04 -10.90
C LYS A 43 14.90 14.72 -10.10
N LEU A 44 14.19 15.70 -10.69
CA LEU A 44 13.06 16.38 -10.04
C LEU A 44 11.88 15.43 -9.80
N ARG A 45 11.48 14.61 -10.78
CA ARG A 45 10.43 13.59 -10.60
C ARG A 45 10.76 12.61 -9.46
N ARG A 46 12.03 12.21 -9.32
CA ARG A 46 12.53 11.41 -8.18
C ARG A 46 12.61 12.19 -6.86
N ALA A 47 12.70 13.52 -6.88
CA ALA A 47 12.62 14.34 -5.67
C ALA A 47 11.16 14.45 -5.21
N VAL A 48 10.23 14.82 -6.09
CA VAL A 48 8.79 14.89 -5.79
C VAL A 48 8.24 13.53 -5.34
N ALA A 49 8.63 12.43 -5.97
CA ALA A 49 8.23 11.09 -5.54
C ALA A 49 8.71 10.74 -4.12
N ARG A 50 9.94 11.16 -3.74
CA ARG A 50 10.45 10.99 -2.37
C ARG A 50 9.71 11.90 -1.38
N GLN A 51 9.39 13.13 -1.77
CA GLN A 51 8.62 14.07 -0.96
C GLN A 51 7.19 13.55 -0.71
N LEU A 52 6.53 12.96 -1.71
CA LEU A 52 5.23 12.30 -1.57
C LEU A 52 5.28 11.12 -0.60
N ALA A 53 6.33 10.29 -0.66
CA ALA A 53 6.54 9.21 0.29
C ALA A 53 6.74 9.75 1.72
N GLN A 54 7.64 10.73 1.89
CA GLN A 54 7.91 11.39 3.18
C GLN A 54 6.66 12.05 3.77
N LEU A 55 5.84 12.73 2.97
CA LEU A 55 4.58 13.35 3.40
C LEU A 55 3.57 12.30 3.92
N ASN A 56 3.44 11.17 3.24
CA ASN A 56 2.57 10.07 3.65
C ASN A 56 3.08 9.39 4.93
N ASP A 57 4.39 9.20 5.06
CA ASP A 57 5.00 8.60 6.25
C ASP A 57 4.91 9.54 7.47
N SER A 58 5.18 10.85 7.30
CA SER A 58 5.01 11.83 8.37
C SER A 58 3.55 12.00 8.78
N TRP A 59 2.63 12.01 7.80
CA TRP A 59 1.19 12.01 8.06
C TRP A 59 0.78 10.80 8.93
N ARG A 60 1.21 9.58 8.56
CA ARG A 60 0.91 8.37 9.33
C ARG A 60 1.46 8.41 10.75
N GLN A 61 2.67 8.93 10.93
CA GLN A 61 3.28 9.09 12.26
C GLN A 61 2.49 10.06 13.14
N GLN A 62 2.11 11.22 12.59
CA GLN A 62 1.33 12.25 13.30
C GLN A 62 -0.11 11.80 13.57
N GLN A 63 -0.74 11.12 12.61
CA GLN A 63 -2.03 10.43 12.76
C GLN A 63 -1.95 9.39 13.90
N HIS A 64 -0.89 8.59 13.96
CA HIS A 64 -0.73 7.58 15.00
C HIS A 64 -0.50 8.19 16.38
N SER A 65 0.30 9.27 16.50
CA SER A 65 0.52 9.93 17.78
C SER A 65 -0.76 10.58 18.32
N LEU A 66 -1.55 11.25 17.48
CA LEU A 66 -2.84 11.84 17.89
C LEU A 66 -3.85 10.76 18.32
N LEU A 67 -3.95 9.65 17.58
CA LEU A 67 -4.82 8.53 17.96
C LEU A 67 -4.34 7.85 19.24
N GLN A 68 -3.04 7.74 19.46
CA GLN A 68 -2.48 7.16 20.68
C GLN A 68 -2.73 8.06 21.89
N GLU A 69 -2.60 9.38 21.75
CA GLU A 69 -2.92 10.34 22.81
C GLU A 69 -4.43 10.33 23.12
N ALA A 70 -5.29 10.39 22.10
CA ALA A 70 -6.73 10.30 22.27
C ALA A 70 -7.13 8.98 22.97
N LEU A 71 -6.52 7.86 22.59
CA LEU A 71 -6.77 6.54 23.21
C LEU A 71 -6.33 6.53 24.67
N ASP A 72 -5.18 7.12 24.99
CA ASP A 72 -4.71 7.27 26.36
C ASP A 72 -5.66 8.14 27.21
N GLN A 73 -6.11 9.28 26.68
CA GLN A 73 -7.09 10.16 27.34
C GLN A 73 -8.46 9.47 27.53
N ARG A 74 -8.91 8.66 26.56
CA ARG A 74 -10.16 7.89 26.64
C ARG A 74 -10.06 6.79 27.69
N LEU A 75 -8.99 5.99 27.67
CA LEU A 75 -8.76 4.91 28.63
C LEU A 75 -8.54 5.42 30.07
N ALA A 76 -8.01 6.63 30.25
CA ALA A 76 -7.89 7.28 31.55
C ALA A 76 -9.25 7.54 32.22
N ARG A 77 -10.28 7.85 31.42
CA ARG A 77 -11.67 8.05 31.88
C ARG A 77 -12.41 6.73 32.16
N ILE A 78 -11.87 5.59 31.72
CA ILE A 78 -12.54 4.28 31.85
C ILE A 78 -11.99 3.54 33.07
N SER A 79 -12.86 3.31 34.05
CA SER A 79 -12.57 2.52 35.25
C SER A 79 -12.28 1.07 34.92
N VAL A 80 -11.35 0.44 35.67
CA VAL A 80 -11.04 -1.00 35.54
C VAL A 80 -12.24 -1.91 35.80
N ARG A 81 -13.31 -1.40 36.43
CA ARG A 81 -14.59 -2.11 36.57
C ARG A 81 -15.22 -2.52 35.23
N GLU A 82 -14.94 -1.81 34.13
CA GLU A 82 -15.44 -2.20 32.79
C GLU A 82 -14.89 -3.55 32.30
N LEU A 83 -13.80 -4.05 32.88
CA LEU A 83 -13.29 -5.39 32.54
C LEU A 83 -14.21 -6.52 33.02
N ASP A 84 -15.09 -6.29 34.00
CA ASP A 84 -16.05 -7.29 34.52
C ASP A 84 -17.09 -7.71 33.46
N ARG A 85 -17.23 -6.94 32.37
CA ARG A 85 -18.08 -7.29 31.20
C ARG A 85 -17.48 -8.39 30.33
N PHE A 86 -16.19 -8.72 30.49
CA PHE A 86 -15.49 -9.70 29.66
C PHE A 86 -15.46 -11.08 30.34
N SER A 87 -15.84 -12.11 29.60
CA SER A 87 -15.98 -13.46 30.14
C SER A 87 -14.67 -13.99 30.77
N GLY A 88 -14.78 -14.48 32.01
CA GLY A 88 -13.66 -14.98 32.81
C GLY A 88 -12.93 -13.92 33.64
N ILE A 89 -13.18 -12.62 33.43
CA ILE A 89 -12.70 -11.56 34.33
C ILE A 89 -13.81 -11.25 35.34
N GLY A 90 -13.78 -11.92 36.50
CA GLY A 90 -14.73 -11.64 37.60
C GLY A 90 -14.24 -10.54 38.57
N PRO A 91 -15.10 -10.12 39.52
CA PRO A 91 -14.89 -8.93 40.36
C PRO A 91 -13.65 -9.02 41.25
N LYS A 92 -13.26 -10.22 41.70
CA LYS A 92 -12.00 -10.43 42.45
C LYS A 92 -10.78 -9.99 41.63
N THR A 93 -10.79 -10.19 40.31
CA THR A 93 -9.70 -9.79 39.39
C THR A 93 -9.63 -8.27 39.25
N VAL A 94 -10.79 -7.62 39.15
CA VAL A 94 -10.93 -6.15 39.13
C VAL A 94 -10.43 -5.54 40.43
N GLU A 95 -10.74 -6.14 41.58
CA GLU A 95 -10.30 -5.66 42.89
C GLU A 95 -8.79 -5.87 43.10
N THR A 96 -8.21 -6.99 42.67
CA THR A 96 -6.74 -7.19 42.67
C THR A 96 -6.02 -6.11 41.85
N LEU A 97 -6.52 -5.78 40.64
CA LEU A 97 -5.94 -4.70 39.83
C LEU A 97 -6.00 -3.34 40.56
N ARG A 98 -7.10 -3.05 41.25
CA ARG A 98 -7.28 -1.81 42.04
C ARG A 98 -6.37 -1.75 43.26
N GLN A 99 -6.17 -2.86 43.96
CA GLN A 99 -5.26 -2.96 45.11
C GLN A 99 -3.80 -2.64 44.70
N VAL A 100 -3.39 -2.98 43.47
CA VAL A 100 -2.08 -2.61 42.89
C VAL A 100 -2.08 -1.19 42.27
N GLY A 101 -3.10 -0.37 42.54
CA GLY A 101 -3.19 1.03 42.08
C GLY A 101 -3.56 1.21 40.60
N LEU A 102 -3.92 0.12 39.90
CA LEU A 102 -4.42 0.14 38.53
C LEU A 102 -5.95 0.37 38.58
N ASP A 103 -6.33 1.62 38.78
CA ASP A 103 -7.72 2.09 38.91
C ASP A 103 -8.45 2.29 37.57
N ASN A 104 -7.71 2.63 36.51
CA ASN A 104 -8.22 2.92 35.16
C ASN A 104 -7.50 2.10 34.06
N LEU A 105 -8.14 1.98 32.89
CA LEU A 105 -7.62 1.15 31.79
C LEU A 105 -6.33 1.69 31.17
N GLN A 106 -6.01 2.99 31.29
CA GLN A 106 -4.74 3.54 30.80
C GLN A 106 -3.56 3.01 31.63
N LYS A 107 -3.69 2.96 32.96
CA LYS A 107 -2.67 2.35 33.84
C LYS A 107 -2.50 0.86 33.54
N VAL A 108 -3.60 0.12 33.40
CA VAL A 108 -3.54 -1.31 33.01
C VAL A 108 -2.87 -1.48 31.64
N ARG A 109 -3.21 -0.65 30.64
CA ARG A 109 -2.60 -0.67 29.30
C ARG A 109 -1.08 -0.47 29.36
N ARG A 110 -0.61 0.52 30.14
CA ARG A 110 0.82 0.81 30.32
C ARG A 110 1.55 -0.34 31.04
N MET A 111 0.87 -1.10 31.89
CA MET A 111 1.40 -2.24 32.63
C MET A 111 1.14 -3.61 31.97
N LEU A 112 0.63 -3.71 30.73
CA LEU A 112 0.27 -5.00 30.10
C LEU A 112 1.41 -6.02 29.99
N VAL A 113 2.67 -5.56 29.97
CA VAL A 113 3.86 -6.44 29.94
C VAL A 113 4.22 -6.94 31.35
N HIS A 114 3.83 -6.19 32.39
CA HIS A 114 4.20 -6.39 33.79
C HIS A 114 2.96 -6.41 34.69
N LEU A 115 1.91 -7.13 34.27
CA LEU A 115 0.71 -7.32 35.08
C LEU A 115 1.05 -8.09 36.37
N PRO A 116 0.37 -7.81 37.49
CA PRO A 116 0.62 -8.48 38.78
C PRO A 116 0.60 -10.01 38.66
N ALA A 117 1.61 -10.68 39.21
CA ALA A 117 1.73 -12.14 39.19
C ALA A 117 0.53 -12.84 39.86
N GLU A 118 -0.10 -12.17 40.84
CA GLU A 118 -1.32 -12.60 41.55
C GLU A 118 -2.52 -12.88 40.62
N LEU A 119 -2.55 -12.29 39.42
CA LEU A 119 -3.58 -12.57 38.42
C LEU A 119 -3.43 -13.97 37.80
N GLY A 120 -2.23 -14.57 37.84
CA GLY A 120 -1.93 -15.87 37.26
C GLY A 120 -2.42 -15.99 35.81
N SER A 121 -3.19 -17.05 35.52
CA SER A 121 -3.78 -17.28 34.20
C SER A 121 -4.77 -16.19 33.74
N ARG A 122 -5.31 -15.36 34.65
CA ARG A 122 -6.23 -14.27 34.30
C ARG A 122 -5.53 -13.05 33.72
N ALA A 123 -4.21 -12.93 33.85
CA ALA A 123 -3.45 -11.82 33.26
C ALA A 123 -3.62 -11.76 31.73
N GLU A 124 -3.68 -12.91 31.05
CA GLU A 124 -3.88 -12.96 29.60
C GLU A 124 -5.31 -12.61 29.20
N LEU A 125 -6.32 -12.95 30.02
CA LEU A 125 -7.71 -12.50 29.80
C LEU A 125 -7.82 -10.98 29.91
N VAL A 126 -7.22 -10.39 30.95
CA VAL A 126 -7.13 -8.92 31.13
C VAL A 126 -6.42 -8.27 29.94
N ARG A 127 -5.29 -8.83 29.49
CA ARG A 127 -4.55 -8.34 28.31
C ARG A 127 -5.42 -8.38 27.05
N ARG A 128 -6.10 -9.50 26.79
CA ARG A 128 -6.99 -9.66 25.64
C ARG A 128 -8.18 -8.69 25.67
N ALA A 129 -8.83 -8.52 26.83
CA ALA A 129 -9.93 -7.57 26.99
C ALA A 129 -9.48 -6.12 26.75
N VAL A 130 -8.37 -5.69 27.34
CA VAL A 130 -7.83 -4.33 27.13
C VAL A 130 -7.43 -4.10 25.66
N LEU A 131 -6.82 -5.09 25.00
CA LEU A 131 -6.49 -5.01 23.58
C LEU A 131 -7.75 -4.97 22.68
N GLN A 132 -8.79 -5.73 23.02
CA GLN A 132 -10.08 -5.69 22.31
C GLN A 132 -10.72 -4.29 22.43
N ILE A 133 -10.82 -3.74 23.64
CA ILE A 133 -11.32 -2.37 23.88
C ILE A 133 -10.51 -1.34 23.07
N CYS A 134 -9.18 -1.46 23.04
CA CYS A 134 -8.33 -0.59 22.22
C CYS A 134 -8.62 -0.73 20.71
N GLY A 135 -8.83 -1.96 20.24
CA GLY A 135 -9.18 -2.25 18.85
C GLY A 135 -10.53 -1.64 18.45
N GLU A 136 -11.56 -1.83 19.27
CA GLU A 136 -12.90 -1.26 19.08
C GLU A 136 -12.86 0.28 19.04
N PHE A 137 -12.10 0.93 19.94
CA PHE A 137 -11.91 2.39 19.90
C PHE A 137 -11.20 2.87 18.62
N LEU A 138 -10.10 2.22 18.23
CA LEU A 138 -9.35 2.59 17.02
C LEU A 138 -10.18 2.37 15.75
N GLN A 139 -10.96 1.28 15.68
CA GLN A 139 -11.88 1.02 14.57
C GLN A 139 -12.99 2.08 14.51
N THR A 140 -13.59 2.42 15.66
CA THR A 140 -14.63 3.44 15.75
C THR A 140 -14.13 4.81 15.27
N TRP A 141 -12.91 5.22 15.62
CA TRP A 141 -12.35 6.49 15.14
C TRP A 141 -11.88 6.47 13.68
N GLN A 142 -11.52 5.30 13.13
CA GLN A 142 -11.27 5.17 11.70
C GLN A 142 -12.55 5.34 10.87
N GLN A 143 -13.70 4.94 11.41
CA GLN A 143 -15.01 5.08 10.77
C GLN A 143 -15.62 6.48 11.02
N GLU A 144 -15.56 6.97 12.25
CA GLU A 144 -16.20 8.21 12.71
C GLU A 144 -15.20 9.13 13.44
N PRO A 145 -14.31 9.83 12.71
CA PRO A 145 -13.33 10.74 13.32
C PRO A 145 -13.96 11.91 14.09
N LYS A 146 -15.25 12.21 13.86
CA LYS A 146 -16.00 13.21 14.64
C LYS A 146 -16.09 12.84 16.13
N ARG A 147 -16.12 11.56 16.50
CA ARG A 147 -16.12 11.11 17.92
C ARG A 147 -14.82 11.43 18.67
N LEU A 148 -13.79 11.93 17.99
CA LEU A 148 -12.61 12.47 18.68
C LEU A 148 -12.97 13.75 19.46
N GLN A 149 -13.96 14.53 18.98
CA GLN A 149 -14.44 15.76 19.61
C GLN A 149 -15.02 15.50 21.01
N ASP A 150 -15.74 14.39 21.21
CA ASP A 150 -16.31 13.97 22.49
C ASP A 150 -15.23 13.61 23.54
N VAL A 151 -14.04 13.20 23.07
CA VAL A 151 -12.91 12.87 23.95
C VAL A 151 -12.08 14.11 24.23
N SER A 152 -11.69 14.82 23.18
CA SER A 152 -10.91 16.06 23.29
C SER A 152 -11.15 16.94 22.06
N PRO A 153 -11.85 18.10 22.19
CA PRO A 153 -12.07 19.00 21.06
C PRO A 153 -10.74 19.50 20.48
N ARG A 154 -9.74 19.73 21.34
CA ARG A 154 -8.38 20.10 20.94
C ARG A 154 -7.73 19.07 20.01
N LEU A 155 -7.82 17.77 20.33
CA LEU A 155 -7.23 16.74 19.47
C LEU A 155 -7.98 16.62 18.12
N TYR A 156 -9.28 16.94 18.10
CA TYR A 156 -10.07 16.99 16.87
C TYR A 156 -9.71 18.21 15.99
N GLU A 157 -9.45 19.37 16.59
CA GLU A 157 -8.90 20.55 15.90
C GLU A 157 -7.49 20.27 15.36
N GLU A 158 -6.60 19.69 16.17
CA GLU A 158 -5.26 19.29 15.73
C GLU A 158 -5.32 18.27 14.57
N TRP A 159 -6.22 17.28 14.64
CA TRP A 159 -6.47 16.32 13.58
C TRP A 159 -6.97 16.95 12.27
N THR A 160 -7.98 17.81 12.35
CA THR A 160 -8.58 18.43 11.16
C THR A 160 -7.61 19.41 10.49
N HIS A 161 -6.84 20.16 11.28
CA HIS A 161 -5.73 20.98 10.79
C HIS A 161 -4.62 20.12 10.13
N LEU A 162 -4.21 19.02 10.77
CA LEU A 162 -3.26 18.05 10.21
C LEU A 162 -3.76 17.54 8.85
N GLN A 163 -5.04 17.13 8.78
CA GLN A 163 -5.67 16.55 7.59
C GLN A 163 -5.72 17.55 6.44
N THR A 164 -6.12 18.79 6.74
CA THR A 164 -6.17 19.89 5.76
C THR A 164 -4.79 20.18 5.19
N ARG A 165 -3.77 20.32 6.06
CA ARG A 165 -2.38 20.55 5.65
C ARG A 165 -1.82 19.39 4.81
N TYR A 166 -2.13 18.14 5.17
CA TYR A 166 -1.74 16.97 4.38
C TYR A 166 -2.41 16.95 3.00
N GLN A 167 -3.71 17.23 2.92
CA GLN A 167 -4.45 17.32 1.65
C GLN A 167 -3.89 18.41 0.74
N GLN A 168 -3.62 19.61 1.27
CA GLN A 168 -2.99 20.72 0.54
C GLN A 168 -1.61 20.35 0.00
N ASN A 169 -0.73 19.82 0.86
CA ASN A 169 0.62 19.39 0.45
C ASN A 169 0.56 18.27 -0.61
N MET A 170 -0.36 17.31 -0.46
CA MET A 170 -0.58 16.24 -1.44
C MET A 170 -1.12 16.76 -2.77
N HIS A 171 -1.98 17.78 -2.76
CA HIS A 171 -2.46 18.43 -3.98
C HIS A 171 -1.30 19.08 -4.74
N GLN A 172 -0.56 19.97 -4.09
CA GLN A 172 0.59 20.67 -4.66
C GLN A 172 1.66 19.71 -5.20
N ALA A 173 1.97 18.64 -4.46
CA ALA A 173 2.93 17.63 -4.90
C ALA A 173 2.42 16.79 -6.09
N ARG A 174 1.11 16.54 -6.21
CA ARG A 174 0.50 15.90 -7.38
C ARG A 174 0.49 16.82 -8.60
N GLU A 175 0.21 18.11 -8.42
CA GLU A 175 0.24 19.11 -9.49
C GLU A 175 1.66 19.30 -10.03
N SER A 176 2.67 19.38 -9.16
CA SER A 176 4.07 19.49 -9.60
C SER A 176 4.51 18.25 -10.39
N LEU A 177 4.03 17.05 -10.01
CA LEU A 177 4.27 15.82 -10.78
C LEU A 177 3.55 15.83 -12.14
N ARG A 178 2.30 16.31 -12.22
CA ARG A 178 1.58 16.47 -13.50
C ARG A 178 2.31 17.41 -14.46
N ARG A 179 2.71 18.59 -14.00
CA ARG A 179 3.50 19.56 -14.80
C ARG A 179 4.84 18.97 -15.27
N GLN A 180 5.51 18.21 -14.41
CA GLN A 180 6.75 17.50 -14.80
C GLN A 180 6.51 16.40 -15.84
N ASP A 181 5.36 15.73 -15.81
CA ASP A 181 4.97 14.72 -16.79
C ASP A 181 4.57 15.36 -18.14
N GLU A 182 3.94 16.53 -18.13
CA GLU A 182 3.64 17.35 -19.31
C GLU A 182 4.94 17.81 -20.00
N LEU A 183 5.85 18.48 -19.27
CA LEU A 183 7.18 18.84 -19.77
C LEU A 183 7.96 17.61 -20.28
N HIS A 184 7.76 16.43 -19.68
CA HIS A 184 8.40 15.21 -20.17
C HIS A 184 7.86 14.78 -21.54
N ARG A 185 6.54 14.85 -21.74
CA ARG A 185 5.88 14.53 -23.01
C ARG A 185 6.27 15.52 -24.10
N GLU A 186 6.37 16.80 -23.79
CA GLU A 186 6.82 17.84 -24.73
C GLU A 186 8.28 17.62 -25.15
N LEU A 187 9.18 17.40 -24.18
CA LEU A 187 10.58 17.06 -24.45
C LEU A 187 10.71 15.78 -25.30
N GLU A 188 9.88 14.77 -25.04
CA GLU A 188 9.81 13.56 -25.87
C GLU A 188 9.28 13.83 -27.28
N ARG A 189 8.25 14.69 -27.44
CA ARG A 189 7.69 15.09 -28.73
C ARG A 189 8.73 15.82 -29.57
N LEU A 190 9.38 16.85 -29.00
CA LEU A 190 10.48 17.56 -29.63
C LEU A 190 11.64 16.62 -29.96
N TYR A 191 12.01 15.73 -29.04
CA TYR A 191 13.06 14.73 -29.31
C TYR A 191 12.70 13.81 -30.48
N ARG A 192 11.45 13.33 -30.58
CA ARG A 192 11.00 12.49 -31.70
C ARG A 192 11.03 13.24 -33.03
N GLN A 193 10.52 14.48 -33.05
CA GLN A 193 10.49 15.34 -34.24
C GLN A 193 11.91 15.62 -34.77
N TYR A 194 12.83 16.06 -33.89
CA TYR A 194 14.19 16.42 -34.29
C TYR A 194 15.18 15.25 -34.33
N ARG A 195 14.83 14.04 -33.88
CA ARG A 195 15.72 12.85 -33.92
C ARG A 195 16.18 12.50 -35.34
N GLN A 196 15.33 12.70 -36.34
CA GLN A 196 15.66 12.42 -37.74
C GLN A 196 16.69 13.41 -38.28
N VAL A 197 16.66 14.68 -37.86
CA VAL A 197 17.56 15.75 -38.32
C VAL A 197 18.86 15.80 -37.51
N THR A 198 18.80 15.56 -36.20
CA THR A 198 19.94 15.72 -35.26
C THR A 198 20.75 14.44 -35.04
N GLY A 199 20.40 13.35 -35.74
CA GLY A 199 21.16 12.09 -35.69
C GLY A 199 22.55 12.23 -36.30
N VAL A 200 23.53 11.50 -35.75
CA VAL A 200 24.93 11.48 -36.27
C VAL A 200 24.95 11.16 -37.77
N VAL A 201 24.20 10.14 -38.18
CA VAL A 201 24.07 9.72 -39.59
C VAL A 201 23.46 10.84 -40.46
N ALA A 202 22.44 11.55 -39.97
CA ALA A 202 21.81 12.64 -40.72
C ALA A 202 22.74 13.85 -40.87
N PHE A 203 23.53 14.17 -39.84
CA PHE A 203 24.58 15.19 -39.90
C PHE A 203 25.63 14.85 -40.97
N TRP A 204 26.17 13.62 -40.96
CA TRP A 204 27.15 13.19 -41.97
C TRP A 204 26.55 13.12 -43.38
N ARG A 205 25.29 12.65 -43.50
CA ARG A 205 24.57 12.68 -44.77
C ARG A 205 24.46 14.11 -45.32
N ARG A 206 24.10 15.09 -44.48
CA ARG A 206 24.00 16.50 -44.87
C ARG A 206 25.35 17.10 -45.25
N LEU A 207 26.41 16.74 -44.53
CA LEU A 207 27.76 17.27 -44.78
C LEU A 207 28.38 16.70 -46.08
N LEU A 208 28.11 15.42 -46.38
CA LEU A 208 28.72 14.72 -47.53
C LEU A 208 27.90 14.80 -48.82
N LEU A 209 26.56 14.88 -48.72
CA LEU A 209 25.64 14.82 -49.87
C LEU A 209 24.78 16.08 -50.02
N GLY A 210 25.04 17.12 -49.21
CA GLY A 210 24.22 18.33 -49.17
C GLY A 210 22.88 18.15 -48.43
N PRO A 211 22.11 19.24 -48.27
CA PRO A 211 20.77 19.18 -47.67
C PRO A 211 19.79 18.45 -48.60
N ALA A 212 19.04 17.49 -48.05
CA ALA A 212 17.96 16.84 -48.79
C ALA A 212 16.84 17.87 -49.10
N PRO A 213 16.30 17.91 -50.33
CA PRO A 213 15.22 18.83 -50.68
C PRO A 213 14.00 18.59 -49.79
N GLY A 214 13.36 19.67 -49.34
CA GLY A 214 12.21 19.63 -48.43
C GLY A 214 12.53 19.41 -46.96
N TRP A 215 13.79 19.25 -46.54
CA TRP A 215 14.15 19.25 -45.11
C TRP A 215 14.19 20.68 -44.56
N PRO A 216 13.64 20.94 -43.36
CA PRO A 216 13.73 22.26 -42.74
C PRO A 216 15.21 22.60 -42.49
N VAL A 217 15.71 23.58 -43.25
CA VAL A 217 17.15 23.92 -43.35
C VAL A 217 17.70 24.45 -42.03
N ALA A 218 16.85 25.08 -41.21
CA ALA A 218 17.19 25.43 -39.84
C ALA A 218 17.22 24.18 -38.95
N ALA A 219 18.42 23.78 -38.51
CA ALA A 219 18.55 23.17 -37.19
C ALA A 219 17.87 24.10 -36.16
N PRO A 220 17.23 23.58 -35.09
CA PRO A 220 16.50 24.40 -34.13
C PRO A 220 17.45 25.34 -33.35
N THR A 221 17.71 26.50 -33.96
CA THR A 221 18.21 27.74 -33.38
C THR A 221 17.11 28.49 -32.65
N SER A 222 15.84 28.24 -33.04
CA SER A 222 14.70 28.45 -32.16
C SER A 222 15.04 27.86 -30.80
N PRO A 223 15.06 28.68 -29.73
CA PRO A 223 15.38 28.16 -28.41
C PRO A 223 14.44 26.99 -28.13
N LEU A 224 15.00 25.90 -27.60
CA LEU A 224 14.17 24.93 -26.89
C LEU A 224 13.25 25.76 -25.99
N PHE A 225 11.94 25.55 -26.13
CA PHE A 225 10.90 26.11 -25.24
C PHE A 225 11.47 26.17 -23.83
N ASP A 226 11.32 27.29 -23.13
CA ASP A 226 12.19 27.66 -21.99
C ASP A 226 11.97 26.77 -20.75
N ILE A 227 12.36 25.52 -20.92
CA ILE A 227 12.36 24.41 -19.98
C ILE A 227 13.38 24.71 -18.89
N GLU A 228 14.41 25.53 -19.15
CA GLU A 228 15.32 25.98 -18.11
C GLU A 228 14.60 26.93 -17.13
N SER A 229 13.83 27.93 -17.60
CA SER A 229 13.03 28.78 -16.69
C SER A 229 11.79 28.08 -16.12
N GLU A 230 11.12 27.19 -16.85
CA GLU A 230 10.03 26.38 -16.28
C GLU A 230 10.54 25.35 -15.26
N LEU A 231 11.71 24.72 -15.47
CA LEU A 231 12.36 23.91 -14.44
C LEU A 231 12.78 24.77 -13.23
N ALA A 232 13.21 26.02 -13.45
CA ALA A 232 13.53 26.95 -12.36
C ALA A 232 12.27 27.38 -11.58
N ARG A 233 11.17 27.70 -12.26
CA ARG A 233 9.85 27.98 -11.65
C ARG A 233 9.30 26.78 -10.89
N LEU A 234 9.42 25.57 -11.42
CA LEU A 234 9.02 24.34 -10.74
C LEU A 234 9.90 24.03 -9.52
N GLN A 235 11.19 24.40 -9.55
CA GLN A 235 12.04 24.32 -8.37
C GLN A 235 11.63 25.38 -7.33
N GLN A 236 11.53 26.65 -7.72
CA GLN A 236 11.17 27.74 -6.80
C GLN A 236 9.81 27.51 -6.13
N SER A 237 8.78 27.12 -6.89
CA SER A 237 7.44 26.82 -6.34
C SER A 237 7.42 25.60 -5.40
N ALA A 238 8.24 24.57 -5.67
CA ALA A 238 8.34 23.39 -4.79
C ALA A 238 8.98 23.69 -3.42
N TRP A 239 9.82 24.73 -3.32
CA TRP A 239 10.48 25.12 -2.07
C TRP A 239 9.80 26.29 -1.35
N ALA A 240 9.26 27.26 -2.08
CA ALA A 240 8.66 28.48 -1.52
C ALA A 240 7.40 28.21 -0.67
N THR A 241 6.64 27.16 -1.02
CA THR A 241 5.31 26.90 -0.44
C THR A 241 5.31 25.90 0.71
N SER A 242 6.45 25.41 1.19
CA SER A 242 6.47 24.57 2.40
C SER A 242 6.09 25.43 3.60
N PRO A 243 4.87 25.31 4.17
CA PRO A 243 4.46 26.19 5.25
C PRO A 243 5.36 25.92 6.44
N ARG A 244 6.18 26.92 6.81
CA ARG A 244 7.01 26.88 8.02
C ARG A 244 6.06 26.47 9.15
N PRO A 245 6.34 25.37 9.89
CA PRO A 245 5.41 24.93 10.93
C PRO A 245 5.16 26.12 11.85
N PRO A 246 3.89 26.43 12.19
CA PRO A 246 3.60 27.52 13.09
C PRO A 246 4.41 27.27 14.35
N ILE A 247 5.32 28.21 14.67
CA ILE A 247 6.07 28.16 15.91
C ILE A 247 5.00 28.12 17.00
N PRO A 248 4.94 27.07 17.84
CA PRO A 248 3.89 26.97 18.83
C PRO A 248 3.96 28.24 19.67
N MET A 249 2.87 29.01 19.68
CA MET A 249 2.77 30.18 20.54
C MET A 249 2.74 29.67 21.98
N THR A 250 3.92 29.54 22.57
CA THR A 250 4.07 29.39 24.02
C THR A 250 3.42 30.61 24.63
N THR A 251 2.26 30.40 25.26
CA THR A 251 1.54 31.40 26.05
C THR A 251 2.36 31.77 27.27
N SER A 252 3.38 32.60 27.04
CA SER A 252 4.29 33.14 28.05
C SER A 252 3.57 34.24 28.85
N ALA A 253 2.58 33.83 29.63
CA ALA A 253 1.88 34.68 30.57
C ALA A 253 2.72 34.87 31.85
N ALA A 254 3.65 35.82 31.83
CA ALA A 254 4.30 36.37 33.03
C ALA A 254 5.06 37.68 32.70
N THR A 255 4.34 38.78 32.47
CA THR A 255 4.95 40.13 32.51
C THR A 255 5.01 40.59 33.98
N PRO A 256 6.19 40.77 34.59
CA PRO A 256 6.27 41.29 35.96
C PRO A 256 5.96 42.80 35.99
N PRO A 257 5.42 43.33 37.10
CA PRO A 257 5.07 44.74 37.21
C PRO A 257 6.32 45.62 37.21
N ARG A 258 6.28 46.69 36.41
CA ARG A 258 7.38 47.64 36.24
C ARG A 258 7.32 48.73 37.31
N SER A 259 8.24 48.72 38.27
CA SER A 259 8.38 49.81 39.25
C SER A 259 8.77 51.14 38.58
N PRO A 260 8.33 52.29 39.11
CA PRO A 260 8.69 53.61 38.59
C PRO A 260 10.04 54.08 39.14
N SER A 261 10.76 54.87 38.35
CA SER A 261 11.84 55.76 38.82
C SER A 261 12.01 56.96 37.88
N PRO A 262 12.58 58.09 38.35
CA PRO A 262 12.05 59.39 37.95
C PRO A 262 12.96 60.21 37.03
N GLY A 263 12.33 61.14 36.31
CA GLY A 263 12.85 62.47 35.95
C GLY A 263 14.15 62.61 35.14
N SER A 264 14.06 63.21 33.95
CA SER A 264 14.72 64.51 33.69
C SER A 264 14.39 65.13 32.33
N HIS A 265 14.22 66.45 32.38
CA HIS A 265 13.99 67.45 31.34
C HIS A 265 14.75 67.30 29.99
N LYS A 266 14.12 67.69 28.87
CA LYS A 266 14.29 69.04 28.25
C LYS A 266 13.48 69.28 26.94
N THR A 267 12.71 70.38 26.96
CA THR A 267 12.39 71.34 25.87
C THR A 267 12.62 71.01 24.38
N SER A 268 11.56 71.10 23.57
CA SER A 268 11.48 71.93 22.34
C SER A 268 10.03 72.06 21.82
N THR A 269 9.64 73.27 21.37
CA THR A 269 8.31 73.69 20.83
C THR A 269 8.48 75.04 20.10
N PRO A 270 7.46 75.63 19.41
CA PRO A 270 6.23 75.09 18.80
C PRO A 270 6.39 75.16 17.25
N PRO A 271 5.60 75.86 16.37
CA PRO A 271 4.21 76.41 16.39
C PRO A 271 3.13 75.28 16.38
N ALA A 272 1.79 75.41 16.33
CA ALA A 272 0.73 76.40 16.02
C ALA A 272 -0.02 76.11 14.68
N ALA A 273 -1.35 76.25 14.54
CA ALA A 273 -2.34 76.96 15.38
C ALA A 273 -3.81 76.41 15.24
N VAL A 274 -4.75 77.11 15.88
CA VAL A 274 -6.23 77.14 15.71
C VAL A 274 -7.12 76.29 16.66
N VAL A 275 -8.22 76.94 17.09
CA VAL A 275 -9.05 76.85 18.32
C VAL A 275 -10.33 77.69 18.00
N PRO A 276 -11.54 77.56 18.62
CA PRO A 276 -12.32 76.45 19.23
C PRO A 276 -13.81 76.52 18.71
N PRO A 277 -14.93 76.55 19.50
CA PRO A 277 -15.40 75.83 20.72
C PRO A 277 -16.80 75.15 20.56
N LYS A 278 -17.39 74.55 21.63
CA LYS A 278 -18.60 75.08 22.36
C LYS A 278 -19.34 74.05 23.28
N ALA A 279 -19.51 74.44 24.56
CA ALA A 279 -20.54 74.08 25.58
C ALA A 279 -20.77 72.64 26.12
N GLY A 280 -21.06 72.52 27.43
CA GLY A 280 -21.58 71.33 28.17
C GLY A 280 -23.08 71.48 28.53
N PRO A 281 -23.58 71.23 29.78
CA PRO A 281 -22.93 70.63 30.97
C PRO A 281 -23.85 69.81 31.98
N VAL A 282 -23.31 69.47 33.17
CA VAL A 282 -23.98 69.14 34.50
C VAL A 282 -24.71 67.75 34.75
N PRO A 283 -25.15 67.34 35.99
CA PRO A 283 -24.57 66.14 36.67
C PRO A 283 -25.59 65.19 37.38
N SER A 284 -25.11 64.27 38.25
CA SER A 284 -25.65 64.05 39.63
C SER A 284 -24.80 63.10 40.49
N SER A 285 -24.94 63.22 41.83
CA SER A 285 -24.13 62.55 42.88
C SER A 285 -25.01 61.83 43.94
N ALA A 286 -24.36 61.27 44.98
CA ALA A 286 -24.90 60.64 46.23
C ALA A 286 -25.03 59.09 46.19
N SER A 287 -24.74 58.32 47.26
CA SER A 287 -24.18 58.61 48.60
C SER A 287 -23.54 57.35 49.24
N ALA A 288 -22.74 57.51 50.30
CA ALA A 288 -22.19 56.44 51.16
C ALA A 288 -23.16 56.08 52.33
N PRO A 289 -22.91 55.12 53.27
CA PRO A 289 -21.74 55.07 54.19
C PRO A 289 -21.19 53.65 54.57
N ALA A 290 -20.18 53.62 55.46
CA ALA A 290 -19.57 52.43 56.10
C ALA A 290 -20.18 52.15 57.51
N PRO A 291 -19.74 51.18 58.38
CA PRO A 291 -18.36 50.98 58.87
C PRO A 291 -17.87 49.53 59.17
N THR A 292 -16.61 49.42 59.63
CA THR A 292 -15.85 48.26 60.17
C THR A 292 -16.17 47.96 61.66
N PRO A 293 -15.43 47.15 62.49
CA PRO A 293 -14.24 46.28 62.27
C PRO A 293 -14.26 44.86 62.96
N ASN A 294 -13.24 44.01 62.72
CA ASN A 294 -12.34 43.52 63.80
C ASN A 294 -11.13 42.64 63.35
N ARG A 295 -10.08 42.71 64.18
CA ARG A 295 -8.74 42.05 64.19
C ARG A 295 -8.82 40.85 65.22
N PRO A 296 -7.76 40.09 65.66
CA PRO A 296 -6.32 40.22 65.42
C PRO A 296 -5.39 38.96 65.42
N VAL A 297 -4.06 39.23 65.32
CA VAL A 297 -2.86 38.48 65.80
C VAL A 297 -2.18 37.43 64.88
N SER A 298 -0.85 37.63 64.70
CA SER A 298 0.19 36.68 64.24
C SER A 298 1.23 36.51 65.38
N PRO A 299 2.10 35.46 65.43
CA PRO A 299 3.32 35.32 64.58
C PRO A 299 3.70 33.81 64.32
N ALA A 300 4.91 33.31 63.99
CA ALA A 300 6.24 33.90 63.73
C ALA A 300 7.12 33.06 62.74
N ARG A 301 7.76 33.75 61.78
CA ARG A 301 9.18 33.68 61.31
C ARG A 301 10.10 32.53 61.82
N VAL A 302 10.71 31.76 60.88
CA VAL A 302 12.15 31.38 60.86
C VAL A 302 12.64 31.26 59.40
N THR A 303 13.90 31.65 59.17
CA THR A 303 14.61 31.68 57.88
C THR A 303 15.54 30.46 57.72
N THR A 304 15.75 29.93 56.50
CA THR A 304 17.10 29.70 55.91
C THR A 304 17.04 29.11 54.49
N THR A 305 17.88 29.65 53.61
CA THR A 305 18.32 29.04 52.33
C THR A 305 19.76 28.52 52.53
N PRO A 306 20.27 27.58 51.72
CA PRO A 306 21.12 28.04 50.62
C PRO A 306 20.97 27.25 49.30
N SER A 307 21.39 27.91 48.21
CA SER A 307 21.60 27.31 46.87
C SER A 307 22.93 26.54 46.83
N PRO A 308 23.14 25.64 45.85
CA PRO A 308 24.11 26.02 44.81
C PRO A 308 23.73 25.63 43.37
N THR A 309 24.30 26.38 42.42
CA THR A 309 24.21 26.18 40.95
C THR A 309 25.54 25.56 40.41
N PRO A 310 25.75 25.34 39.08
CA PRO A 310 25.92 23.99 38.52
C PRO A 310 27.33 23.71 37.93
N SER A 311 27.59 22.46 37.49
CA SER A 311 28.61 22.11 36.47
C SER A 311 28.62 20.57 36.16
N PRO A 312 29.26 20.06 35.08
CA PRO A 312 28.46 19.40 34.03
C PRO A 312 29.01 18.05 33.49
N VAL A 313 28.36 17.54 32.43
CA VAL A 313 28.83 16.50 31.46
C VAL A 313 28.96 15.05 31.96
N THR A 314 28.23 14.11 31.33
CA THR A 314 28.77 13.03 30.45
C THR A 314 27.72 11.94 30.20
N ASP A 315 27.44 11.64 28.93
CA ASP A 315 26.61 10.50 28.50
C ASP A 315 27.30 9.15 28.79
N LEU A 316 26.62 8.21 29.46
CA LEU A 316 27.09 6.83 29.56
C LEU A 316 25.98 5.80 29.86
N PHE A 317 25.01 5.66 28.95
CA PHE A 317 24.06 4.53 28.98
C PHE A 317 24.66 3.26 28.32
N ALA A 318 25.44 2.52 29.10
CA ALA A 318 25.82 1.15 28.76
C ALA A 318 24.62 0.19 28.97
N ARG A 319 24.28 -0.61 27.95
CA ARG A 319 23.32 -1.72 28.06
C ARG A 319 23.95 -2.91 28.79
N PRO A 320 23.34 -3.47 29.85
CA PRO A 320 23.66 -4.82 30.30
C PRO A 320 22.99 -5.87 29.40
N ALA A 321 23.68 -6.99 29.18
CA ALA A 321 23.18 -8.14 28.43
C ALA A 321 22.35 -9.09 29.32
N PRO A 322 21.34 -9.79 28.80
CA PRO A 322 20.64 -10.85 29.53
C PRO A 322 21.35 -12.20 29.35
N SER A 323 21.76 -12.80 30.47
CA SER A 323 22.13 -14.23 30.54
C SER A 323 21.32 -14.90 31.64
N ALA A 324 20.39 -15.77 31.26
CA ALA A 324 19.77 -16.76 32.13
C ALA A 324 19.13 -17.86 31.26
N GLN A 325 19.74 -19.04 31.25
CA GLN A 325 19.12 -20.25 30.72
C GLN A 325 18.25 -20.87 31.82
N THR A 326 16.99 -21.20 31.53
CA THR A 326 16.20 -22.09 32.40
C THR A 326 15.72 -23.28 31.58
N ASN A 327 16.30 -24.43 31.89
CA ASN A 327 16.02 -25.73 31.29
C ASN A 327 14.81 -26.37 31.99
N ILE A 328 13.73 -26.68 31.25
CA ILE A 328 12.58 -27.45 31.77
C ILE A 328 12.18 -28.51 30.75
N GLN A 329 12.32 -29.78 31.15
CA GLN A 329 11.84 -30.94 30.41
C GLN A 329 10.32 -31.12 30.60
N PRO A 330 9.56 -31.55 29.58
CA PRO A 330 8.25 -32.14 29.78
C PRO A 330 8.37 -33.65 30.07
N ALA A 331 7.76 -34.11 31.16
CA ALA A 331 7.74 -35.51 31.57
C ALA A 331 6.80 -36.38 30.71
N LYS A 332 7.10 -37.68 30.64
CA LYS A 332 6.21 -38.71 30.07
C LYS A 332 5.00 -38.92 30.98
N SER A 333 3.82 -39.16 30.39
CA SER A 333 2.68 -39.76 31.10
C SER A 333 2.05 -40.90 30.29
N HIS A 334 1.79 -42.01 30.98
CA HIS A 334 0.82 -43.03 30.58
C HIS A 334 -0.61 -42.42 30.69
N GLY A 335 -1.67 -42.85 30.02
CA GLY A 335 -1.95 -44.12 29.34
C GLY A 335 -3.21 -44.76 29.96
N ALA A 336 -4.40 -44.55 29.37
CA ALA A 336 -5.65 -45.21 29.76
C ALA A 336 -6.72 -45.19 28.63
N LYS A 337 -7.47 -46.29 28.47
CA LYS A 337 -8.75 -46.43 27.73
C LYS A 337 -9.90 -46.61 28.74
N PRO A 338 -11.17 -46.27 28.42
CA PRO A 338 -12.17 -47.27 27.93
C PRO A 338 -13.03 -46.74 26.75
N VAL A 339 -13.55 -47.53 25.78
CA VAL A 339 -14.61 -48.59 25.73
C VAL A 339 -16.07 -48.08 25.81
N SER A 340 -16.82 -48.22 24.69
CA SER A 340 -18.28 -48.52 24.52
C SER A 340 -18.65 -48.33 23.02
N ASN A 341 -19.05 -49.33 22.21
CA ASN A 341 -20.39 -49.94 22.00
C ASN A 341 -21.48 -48.90 21.59
N SER A 342 -22.39 -49.07 20.60
CA SER A 342 -22.75 -50.11 19.60
C SER A 342 -23.68 -49.45 18.52
N PRO A 343 -24.61 -50.14 17.80
CA PRO A 343 -24.43 -50.98 16.60
C PRO A 343 -25.22 -50.50 15.36
N ALA A 344 -25.12 -51.25 14.25
CA ALA A 344 -25.93 -51.09 13.02
C ALA A 344 -27.24 -51.92 13.03
N PRO A 345 -28.17 -51.67 12.09
CA PRO A 345 -29.11 -52.68 11.59
C PRO A 345 -29.03 -52.89 10.07
N ALA A 346 -29.71 -53.92 9.56
CA ALA A 346 -29.55 -54.44 8.20
C ALA A 346 -30.88 -54.74 7.46
N ALA A 347 -30.75 -54.99 6.15
CA ALA A 347 -31.64 -55.76 5.26
C ALA A 347 -33.06 -55.24 4.90
N GLY A 348 -33.41 -55.37 3.62
CA GLY A 348 -34.77 -55.15 3.10
C GLY A 348 -34.88 -55.12 1.57
N ALA A 349 -35.41 -56.18 0.97
CA ALA A 349 -35.96 -56.29 -0.40
C ALA A 349 -37.31 -57.08 -0.28
N PRO A 350 -38.12 -57.42 -1.33
CA PRO A 350 -38.03 -57.18 -2.78
C PRO A 350 -39.36 -56.57 -3.39
N PRO A 351 -40.09 -57.16 -4.38
CA PRO A 351 -40.04 -56.86 -5.83
C PRO A 351 -41.40 -56.48 -6.52
N LYS A 352 -41.36 -56.16 -7.84
CA LYS A 352 -42.38 -56.24 -8.94
C LYS A 352 -42.16 -55.10 -9.95
N ALA A 353 -42.61 -55.09 -11.22
CA ALA A 353 -42.98 -56.10 -12.22
C ALA A 353 -43.07 -55.39 -13.61
N SER A 354 -42.95 -56.11 -14.73
CA SER A 354 -43.19 -55.56 -16.10
C SER A 354 -44.71 -55.38 -16.36
N PRO A 355 -45.15 -54.63 -17.40
CA PRO A 355 -45.12 -55.12 -18.79
C PRO A 355 -44.88 -54.06 -19.90
N ALA A 356 -44.64 -54.54 -21.13
CA ALA A 356 -44.77 -53.76 -22.39
C ALA A 356 -46.24 -53.72 -22.86
N PRO A 357 -46.64 -52.93 -23.90
CA PRO A 357 -46.57 -53.46 -25.28
C PRO A 357 -46.49 -52.42 -26.44
N ALA A 358 -46.56 -52.94 -27.68
CA ALA A 358 -47.18 -52.36 -28.90
C ALA A 358 -46.41 -51.43 -29.86
N SER A 359 -45.76 -52.07 -30.84
CA SER A 359 -45.80 -51.86 -32.30
C SER A 359 -46.59 -50.70 -32.96
N GLY A 360 -46.01 -50.05 -33.99
CA GLY A 360 -46.73 -49.25 -35.00
C GLY A 360 -45.80 -48.54 -36.03
N PRO A 361 -46.00 -48.62 -37.37
CA PRO A 361 -44.99 -48.19 -38.37
C PRO A 361 -45.40 -47.03 -39.31
N ALA A 362 -44.42 -46.37 -39.96
CA ALA A 362 -44.57 -45.63 -41.22
C ALA A 362 -43.21 -45.43 -41.95
N ALA A 363 -43.21 -45.13 -43.25
CA ALA A 363 -42.08 -45.40 -44.16
C ALA A 363 -41.36 -44.18 -44.78
N THR A 364 -40.11 -44.41 -45.22
CA THR A 364 -39.37 -43.77 -46.36
C THR A 364 -38.95 -42.28 -46.29
N PRO A 365 -37.99 -41.82 -47.14
CA PRO A 365 -36.83 -42.50 -47.75
C PRO A 365 -35.49 -41.71 -47.68
N ASN A 366 -34.42 -42.33 -48.20
CA ASN A 366 -33.18 -41.72 -48.73
C ASN A 366 -32.37 -40.72 -47.87
N ARG A 367 -31.28 -41.22 -47.28
CA ARG A 367 -30.07 -40.41 -47.03
C ARG A 367 -28.80 -41.24 -47.33
N PRO A 368 -27.85 -40.73 -48.12
CA PRO A 368 -26.68 -41.51 -48.56
C PRO A 368 -25.74 -41.87 -47.40
N ALA A 369 -25.08 -43.02 -47.54
CA ALA A 369 -24.19 -43.57 -46.51
C ALA A 369 -23.05 -42.59 -46.16
N PRO A 370 -22.90 -42.19 -44.87
CA PRO A 370 -21.73 -41.45 -44.44
C PRO A 370 -20.50 -42.36 -44.49
N ARG A 371 -19.41 -41.84 -45.07
CA ARG A 371 -18.09 -42.49 -45.04
C ARG A 371 -17.73 -42.88 -43.60
N VAL A 372 -17.13 -44.07 -43.45
CA VAL A 372 -16.47 -44.48 -42.21
C VAL A 372 -15.29 -43.54 -41.98
N THR A 373 -15.51 -42.44 -41.27
CA THR A 373 -14.44 -41.62 -40.73
C THR A 373 -13.82 -42.36 -39.56
N LEU A 374 -12.60 -42.86 -39.76
CA LEU A 374 -11.73 -43.38 -38.69
C LEU A 374 -11.81 -42.44 -37.48
N THR A 375 -12.25 -42.97 -36.35
CA THR A 375 -12.38 -42.21 -35.10
C THR A 375 -10.98 -41.86 -34.59
N THR A 376 -10.45 -40.72 -35.03
CA THR A 376 -9.23 -40.15 -34.48
C THR A 376 -9.40 -39.98 -32.98
N ALA A 377 -8.53 -40.61 -32.18
CA ALA A 377 -8.62 -40.53 -30.73
C ALA A 377 -8.62 -39.06 -30.28
N PRO A 378 -9.46 -38.67 -29.29
CA PRO A 378 -9.53 -37.30 -28.84
C PRO A 378 -8.14 -36.85 -28.35
N SER A 379 -7.62 -35.77 -28.95
CA SER A 379 -6.37 -35.17 -28.49
C SER A 379 -6.48 -34.87 -27.00
N PRO A 380 -5.45 -35.16 -26.18
CA PRO A 380 -5.45 -34.74 -24.79
C PRO A 380 -5.66 -33.21 -24.70
N PRO A 381 -6.37 -32.72 -23.67
CA PRO A 381 -6.62 -31.30 -23.52
C PRO A 381 -5.29 -30.54 -23.45
N PRO A 382 -5.16 -29.36 -24.10
CA PRO A 382 -3.93 -28.60 -24.09
C PRO A 382 -3.56 -28.25 -22.64
N ALA A 383 -2.29 -28.43 -22.30
CA ALA A 383 -1.79 -28.12 -20.96
C ALA A 383 -2.10 -26.65 -20.60
N PRO A 384 -2.52 -26.36 -19.36
CA PRO A 384 -2.92 -25.02 -18.97
C PRO A 384 -1.76 -24.03 -19.17
N ALA A 385 -2.05 -22.91 -19.83
CA ALA A 385 -1.05 -21.90 -20.13
C ALA A 385 -0.41 -21.37 -18.84
N ILE A 386 0.92 -21.49 -18.73
CA ILE A 386 1.66 -21.01 -17.55
C ILE A 386 1.66 -19.48 -17.56
N ASP A 387 1.09 -18.87 -16.51
CA ASP A 387 1.23 -17.45 -16.26
C ASP A 387 2.68 -17.12 -15.82
N PRO A 388 3.44 -16.33 -16.61
CA PRO A 388 4.81 -15.98 -16.24
C PRO A 388 4.90 -15.07 -15.00
N LEU A 389 3.82 -14.38 -14.62
CA LEU A 389 3.77 -13.58 -13.41
C LEU A 389 3.63 -14.45 -12.15
N ASP A 390 2.66 -15.36 -12.14
CA ASP A 390 2.50 -16.38 -11.10
C ASP A 390 3.80 -17.17 -10.87
N LEU A 391 4.38 -17.68 -11.96
CA LEU A 391 5.64 -18.44 -11.89
C LEU A 391 6.79 -17.58 -11.32
N GLU A 392 6.91 -16.32 -11.70
CA GLU A 392 7.92 -15.41 -11.13
C GLU A 392 7.75 -15.20 -9.62
N ILE A 393 6.54 -14.89 -9.14
CA ILE A 393 6.31 -14.69 -7.70
C ILE A 393 6.54 -16.01 -6.94
N SER A 394 6.12 -17.15 -7.50
CA SER A 394 6.38 -18.47 -6.92
C SER A 394 7.89 -18.75 -6.75
N LEU A 395 8.72 -18.36 -7.73
CA LEU A 395 10.18 -18.51 -7.67
C LEU A 395 10.83 -17.65 -6.58
N LEU A 396 10.36 -16.41 -6.39
CA LEU A 396 10.85 -15.52 -5.33
C LEU A 396 10.59 -16.12 -3.94
N TYR A 397 9.36 -16.59 -3.71
CA TYR A 397 8.97 -17.20 -2.44
C TYR A 397 9.62 -18.58 -2.23
N MET A 398 9.77 -19.40 -3.28
CA MET A 398 10.52 -20.67 -3.24
C MET A 398 11.98 -20.45 -2.84
N LEU A 399 12.65 -19.49 -3.48
CA LEU A 399 14.04 -19.15 -3.16
C LEU A 399 14.15 -18.63 -1.72
N ALA A 400 13.29 -17.70 -1.30
CA ALA A 400 13.29 -17.16 0.07
C ALA A 400 13.03 -18.25 1.13
N ARG A 401 12.07 -19.17 0.89
CA ARG A 401 11.68 -20.24 1.82
C ARG A 401 12.55 -21.50 1.79
N SER A 402 13.58 -21.57 0.95
CA SER A 402 14.48 -22.75 0.86
C SER A 402 15.20 -23.12 2.18
N ASP A 403 15.37 -22.16 3.10
CA ASP A 403 15.87 -22.39 4.47
C ASP A 403 14.76 -22.80 5.47
N GLY A 404 13.55 -23.12 5.00
CA GLY A 404 12.40 -23.58 5.78
C GLY A 404 11.54 -22.50 6.44
N ARG A 405 12.04 -21.26 6.58
CA ARG A 405 11.27 -20.11 7.12
C ARG A 405 11.49 -18.87 6.26
N LEU A 406 10.43 -18.09 6.06
CA LEU A 406 10.46 -16.80 5.35
C LEU A 406 10.80 -15.65 6.31
N ALA A 407 12.02 -15.10 6.22
CA ALA A 407 12.49 -14.05 7.11
C ALA A 407 11.83 -12.69 6.81
N GLN A 408 11.70 -11.82 7.81
CA GLN A 408 11.05 -10.51 7.65
C GLN A 408 11.78 -9.59 6.64
N GLN A 409 13.13 -9.67 6.60
CA GLN A 409 13.93 -8.95 5.60
C GLN A 409 13.64 -9.45 4.17
N GLU A 410 13.41 -10.75 3.98
CA GLU A 410 13.07 -11.34 2.68
C GLU A 410 11.65 -10.95 2.24
N ARG A 411 10.68 -10.90 3.17
CA ARG A 411 9.33 -10.35 2.90
C ARG A 411 9.40 -8.90 2.44
N PHE A 412 10.14 -8.07 3.17
CA PHE A 412 10.33 -6.66 2.81
C PHE A 412 11.00 -6.52 1.44
N TRP A 413 12.04 -7.32 1.17
CA TRP A 413 12.73 -7.33 -0.12
C TRP A 413 11.80 -7.74 -1.27
N ILE A 414 10.98 -8.79 -1.10
CA ILE A 414 10.00 -9.22 -2.12
C ILE A 414 8.93 -8.15 -2.33
N ALA A 415 8.45 -7.51 -1.27
CA ALA A 415 7.48 -6.42 -1.37
C ALA A 415 8.06 -5.19 -2.11
N ASP A 416 9.30 -4.80 -1.82
CA ASP A 416 10.02 -3.73 -2.53
C ASP A 416 10.24 -4.10 -4.00
N TYR A 417 10.70 -5.32 -4.30
CA TYR A 417 10.81 -5.83 -5.66
C TYR A 417 9.48 -5.70 -6.42
N CYS A 418 8.38 -6.14 -5.81
CA CYS A 418 7.05 -6.06 -6.41
C CYS A 418 6.62 -4.62 -6.66
N LEU A 419 6.90 -3.70 -5.74
CA LEU A 419 6.65 -2.27 -5.91
C LEU A 419 7.52 -1.67 -7.03
N ARG A 420 8.82 -1.99 -7.10
CA ARG A 420 9.73 -1.48 -8.14
C ARG A 420 9.32 -1.93 -9.55
N HIS A 421 8.83 -3.16 -9.70
CA HIS A 421 8.53 -3.76 -11.00
C HIS A 421 7.06 -3.60 -11.44
N TYR A 422 6.08 -3.61 -10.53
CA TYR A 422 4.65 -3.69 -10.88
C TYR A 422 3.80 -2.47 -10.50
N SER A 423 4.34 -1.49 -9.75
CA SER A 423 3.57 -0.30 -9.32
C SER A 423 3.05 0.60 -10.43
N ARG A 424 3.56 0.49 -11.66
CA ARG A 424 3.14 1.31 -12.80
C ARG A 424 1.78 0.96 -13.36
N ASP A 425 1.34 -0.29 -13.17
CA ASP A 425 0.06 -0.80 -13.62
C ASP A 425 -0.77 -1.17 -12.37
N PRO A 426 -1.91 -0.50 -12.11
CA PRO A 426 -2.70 -0.77 -10.91
C PRO A 426 -3.29 -2.19 -10.92
N VAL A 427 -3.61 -2.77 -12.08
CA VAL A 427 -4.19 -4.11 -12.19
C VAL A 427 -3.14 -5.17 -11.87
N LEU A 428 -1.93 -5.04 -12.45
CA LEU A 428 -0.80 -5.92 -12.11
C LEU A 428 -0.37 -5.74 -10.65
N SER A 429 -0.35 -4.52 -10.12
CA SER A 429 -0.04 -4.24 -8.71
C SER A 429 -0.99 -4.95 -7.75
N VAL A 430 -2.31 -4.95 -8.03
CA VAL A 430 -3.30 -5.70 -7.23
C VAL A 430 -3.10 -7.21 -7.37
N ARG A 431 -2.91 -7.73 -8.58
CA ARG A 431 -2.67 -9.16 -8.83
C ARG A 431 -1.37 -9.67 -8.18
N VAL A 432 -0.30 -8.88 -8.20
CA VAL A 432 0.96 -9.26 -7.53
C VAL A 432 0.79 -9.25 -6.02
N ARG A 433 0.04 -8.31 -5.45
CA ARG A 433 -0.27 -8.33 -4.01
C ARG A 433 -1.06 -9.59 -3.61
N SER A 434 -2.06 -10.00 -4.38
CA SER A 434 -2.80 -11.24 -4.06
C SER A 434 -1.92 -12.49 -4.21
N LEU A 435 -1.06 -12.56 -5.23
CA LEU A 435 -0.07 -13.64 -5.38
C LEU A 435 0.93 -13.68 -4.22
N CYS A 436 1.44 -12.53 -3.77
CA CYS A 436 2.34 -12.46 -2.61
C CYS A 436 1.65 -12.96 -1.33
N THR A 437 0.43 -12.50 -1.04
CA THR A 437 -0.36 -12.98 0.10
C THR A 437 -0.60 -14.49 0.03
N TYR A 438 -0.87 -15.02 -1.17
CA TYR A 438 -1.05 -16.46 -1.41
C TYR A 438 0.24 -17.25 -1.14
N TYR A 439 1.37 -16.92 -1.79
CA TYR A 439 2.63 -17.67 -1.64
C TYR A 439 3.33 -17.49 -0.29
N GLU A 440 2.98 -16.45 0.46
CA GLU A 440 3.40 -16.29 1.86
C GLU A 440 2.80 -17.39 2.75
N GLN A 441 1.59 -17.87 2.44
CA GLN A 441 0.85 -18.85 3.23
C GLN A 441 0.88 -20.27 2.62
N ALA A 442 0.84 -20.39 1.30
CA ALA A 442 0.72 -21.66 0.58
C ALA A 442 1.88 -22.63 0.87
N ALA A 443 1.62 -23.93 0.74
CA ALA A 443 2.67 -24.93 0.63
C ALA A 443 3.34 -24.78 -0.74
N ILE A 444 4.66 -24.60 -0.75
CA ILE A 444 5.44 -24.45 -1.98
C ILE A 444 6.04 -25.81 -2.32
N ASP A 445 5.63 -26.39 -3.45
CA ASP A 445 6.31 -27.53 -4.05
C ASP A 445 7.41 -27.05 -5.01
N PRO A 446 8.70 -27.22 -4.67
CA PRO A 446 9.79 -26.82 -5.55
C PRO A 446 9.82 -27.63 -6.85
N ALA A 447 9.44 -28.91 -6.83
CA ALA A 447 9.52 -29.78 -8.00
C ALA A 447 8.54 -29.33 -9.08
N ALA A 448 7.29 -29.03 -8.70
CA ALA A 448 6.29 -28.47 -9.62
C ALA A 448 6.71 -27.11 -10.20
N ILE A 449 7.31 -26.23 -9.39
CA ILE A 449 7.79 -24.91 -9.86
C ILE A 449 8.95 -25.05 -10.84
N LEU A 450 9.94 -25.91 -10.54
CA LEU A 450 11.05 -26.18 -11.45
C LEU A 450 10.59 -26.84 -12.76
N ALA A 451 9.59 -27.74 -12.71
CA ALA A 451 8.98 -28.33 -13.90
C ALA A 451 8.26 -27.28 -14.78
N LYS A 452 7.48 -26.37 -14.17
CA LYS A 452 6.89 -25.22 -14.89
C LYS A 452 7.97 -24.32 -15.50
N LEU A 453 9.06 -24.07 -14.78
CA LEU A 453 10.18 -23.25 -15.26
C LEU A 453 10.89 -23.89 -16.46
N GLN A 454 11.07 -25.22 -16.46
CA GLN A 454 11.64 -25.98 -17.58
C GLN A 454 10.86 -25.72 -18.88
N GLN A 455 9.52 -25.71 -18.80
CA GLN A 455 8.63 -25.46 -19.94
C GLN A 455 8.74 -24.00 -20.45
N CYS A 456 8.97 -23.04 -19.55
CA CYS A 456 9.09 -21.62 -19.88
C CYS A 456 10.53 -21.09 -20.02
N ARG A 457 11.56 -21.95 -20.04
CA ARG A 457 12.99 -21.56 -19.93
C ARG A 457 13.46 -20.48 -20.92
N HIS A 458 12.85 -20.42 -22.11
CA HIS A 458 13.21 -19.48 -23.18
C HIS A 458 12.62 -18.07 -23.00
N HIS A 459 11.75 -17.86 -22.01
CA HIS A 459 11.05 -16.60 -21.82
C HIS A 459 12.03 -15.48 -21.37
N GLN A 460 12.17 -14.43 -22.19
CA GLN A 460 13.20 -13.38 -22.03
C GLN A 460 13.22 -12.72 -20.64
N ARG A 461 12.06 -12.68 -19.96
CA ARG A 461 11.89 -12.17 -18.59
C ARG A 461 12.84 -12.78 -17.57
N TRP A 462 13.23 -14.05 -17.72
CA TRP A 462 14.16 -14.70 -16.79
C TRP A 462 15.52 -14.01 -16.74
N ARG A 463 16.01 -13.49 -17.88
CA ARG A 463 17.25 -12.68 -17.94
C ARG A 463 17.13 -11.34 -17.21
N VAL A 464 15.91 -10.77 -17.15
CA VAL A 464 15.64 -9.49 -16.50
C VAL A 464 15.59 -9.65 -14.98
N ILE A 465 15.00 -10.74 -14.47
CA ILE A 465 14.87 -10.98 -13.02
C ILE A 465 16.09 -11.66 -12.41
N TRP A 466 16.98 -12.26 -13.21
CA TRP A 466 18.16 -12.99 -12.73
C TRP A 466 19.04 -12.20 -11.74
N PRO A 467 19.35 -10.89 -11.94
CA PRO A 467 20.14 -10.13 -10.98
C PRO A 467 19.43 -9.96 -9.62
N GLU A 468 18.10 -9.89 -9.64
CA GLU A 468 17.25 -9.69 -8.46
C GLU A 468 17.13 -11.02 -7.69
N LEU A 469 17.02 -12.17 -8.36
CA LEU A 469 17.16 -13.51 -7.74
C LEU A 469 18.55 -13.69 -7.08
N LYS A 470 19.63 -13.28 -7.76
CA LYS A 470 21.00 -13.28 -7.17
C LYS A 470 21.08 -12.37 -5.93
N ALA A 471 20.39 -11.23 -5.92
CA ALA A 471 20.37 -10.31 -4.78
C ALA A 471 19.59 -10.89 -3.58
N LEU A 472 18.41 -11.48 -3.82
CA LEU A 472 17.61 -12.14 -2.78
C LEU A 472 18.37 -13.31 -2.12
N ALA A 473 19.06 -14.15 -2.91
CA ALA A 473 19.89 -15.23 -2.36
C ALA A 473 21.06 -14.72 -1.49
N ARG A 474 21.62 -13.56 -1.82
CA ARG A 474 22.73 -12.94 -1.07
C ARG A 474 22.30 -12.25 0.22
N ALA A 475 21.02 -11.95 0.40
CA ALA A 475 20.50 -11.13 1.52
C ALA A 475 20.79 -11.69 2.93
N ARG A 476 21.22 -12.97 3.05
CA ARG A 476 21.53 -13.62 4.33
C ARG A 476 22.92 -14.27 4.43
N ASN A 477 23.87 -13.85 3.59
CA ASN A 477 25.33 -14.09 3.71
C ASN A 477 25.89 -15.52 3.83
N SER A 478 25.09 -16.60 3.71
CA SER A 478 25.64 -17.96 3.55
C SER A 478 25.74 -18.35 2.08
N LYS A 479 26.97 -18.39 1.54
CA LYS A 479 27.26 -18.88 0.18
C LYS A 479 26.96 -20.37 0.02
N ASP A 480 26.99 -21.13 1.10
CA ASP A 480 26.77 -22.59 1.12
C ASP A 480 25.36 -22.98 1.57
N GLY A 481 24.47 -21.99 1.76
CA GLY A 481 23.09 -22.20 2.18
C GLY A 481 22.21 -22.85 1.11
N ARG A 482 21.06 -23.41 1.54
CA ARG A 482 20.07 -24.03 0.64
C ARG A 482 19.59 -23.07 -0.45
N LYS A 483 19.49 -21.77 -0.13
CA LYS A 483 19.28 -20.68 -1.09
C LYS A 483 20.21 -20.73 -2.30
N TRP A 484 21.51 -20.95 -2.07
CA TRP A 484 22.50 -20.98 -3.15
C TRP A 484 22.42 -22.27 -3.98
N GLN A 485 22.08 -23.40 -3.35
CA GLN A 485 21.82 -24.66 -4.05
C GLN A 485 20.60 -24.55 -4.99
N VAL A 486 19.49 -23.96 -4.51
CA VAL A 486 18.31 -23.66 -5.34
C VAL A 486 18.66 -22.69 -6.46
N LEU A 487 19.43 -21.63 -6.17
CA LEU A 487 19.87 -20.69 -7.20
C LEU A 487 20.77 -21.36 -8.26
N LYS A 488 21.61 -22.33 -7.88
CA LYS A 488 22.41 -23.12 -8.84
C LYS A 488 21.53 -23.98 -9.75
N GLN A 489 20.52 -24.66 -9.21
CA GLN A 489 19.54 -25.41 -10.02
C GLN A 489 18.79 -24.49 -10.99
N LEU A 490 18.38 -23.29 -10.55
CA LEU A 490 17.76 -22.28 -11.41
C LEU A 490 18.70 -21.79 -12.51
N ALA A 491 20.00 -21.64 -12.23
CA ALA A 491 21.01 -21.24 -13.21
C ALA A 491 21.17 -22.29 -14.31
N GLU A 492 21.20 -23.57 -13.92
CA GLU A 492 21.30 -24.73 -14.82
C GLU A 492 20.05 -24.84 -15.73
N ILE A 493 18.84 -24.76 -15.16
CA ILE A 493 17.56 -24.83 -15.90
C ILE A 493 17.41 -23.68 -16.91
N LEU A 494 17.79 -22.46 -16.51
CA LEU A 494 17.66 -21.26 -17.34
C LEU A 494 18.85 -21.02 -18.28
N ALA A 495 19.91 -21.85 -18.20
CA ALA A 495 21.19 -21.65 -18.86
C ALA A 495 21.76 -20.22 -18.66
N LEU A 496 21.68 -19.72 -17.41
CA LEU A 496 22.16 -18.38 -17.04
C LEU A 496 23.46 -18.47 -16.24
N PRO A 497 24.41 -17.53 -16.44
CA PRO A 497 25.67 -17.56 -15.72
C PRO A 497 25.44 -17.28 -14.23
N LEU A 498 25.79 -18.27 -13.41
CA LEU A 498 26.10 -18.08 -12.01
C LEU A 498 27.60 -17.79 -11.93
N GLU A 499 27.97 -16.56 -11.58
CA GLU A 499 29.36 -16.19 -11.31
C GLU A 499 29.90 -17.15 -10.25
N ALA A 500 30.90 -17.96 -10.62
CA ALA A 500 31.66 -18.75 -9.65
C ALA A 500 32.13 -17.80 -8.55
N PRO A 501 31.96 -18.13 -7.26
CA PRO A 501 32.32 -17.23 -6.18
C PRO A 501 33.80 -16.92 -6.32
N THR A 502 34.12 -15.69 -6.71
CA THR A 502 35.51 -15.24 -6.72
C THR A 502 36.01 -15.33 -5.29
N GLU A 503 36.84 -16.33 -5.04
CA GLU A 503 37.68 -16.40 -3.84
C GLU A 503 38.59 -15.17 -3.91
N ARG A 504 38.13 -14.09 -3.29
CA ARG A 504 39.02 -13.00 -2.91
C ARG A 504 39.98 -13.62 -1.90
N GLN A 505 41.20 -13.85 -2.36
CA GLN A 505 42.32 -14.37 -1.59
C GLN A 505 42.49 -13.55 -0.31
N THR A 506 41.89 -14.01 0.79
CA THR A 506 42.22 -13.57 2.14
C THR A 506 43.41 -14.41 2.60
N SER A 507 44.58 -14.11 2.04
CA SER A 507 45.85 -14.69 2.44
C SER A 507 46.28 -14.12 3.81
N SER A 508 45.71 -14.65 4.89
CA SER A 508 46.18 -14.49 6.27
C SER A 508 45.52 -15.54 7.18
N PRO A 509 46.21 -16.66 7.49
CA PRO A 509 45.85 -17.59 8.56
C PRO A 509 46.70 -17.34 9.83
N PRO A 510 46.48 -18.02 10.98
CA PRO A 510 45.32 -18.83 11.37
C PRO A 510 44.76 -18.48 12.78
N GLN A 511 43.55 -18.95 13.10
CA GLN A 511 43.40 -19.82 14.28
C GLN A 511 42.18 -20.73 14.17
N GLN A 512 42.38 -22.01 14.48
CA GLN A 512 41.39 -23.08 14.39
C GLN A 512 40.55 -23.16 15.68
N VAL A 513 39.29 -23.55 15.56
CA VAL A 513 38.65 -24.41 16.57
C VAL A 513 37.86 -25.51 15.83
N HIS A 514 38.15 -26.76 16.15
CA HIS A 514 37.38 -27.93 15.70
C HIS A 514 35.99 -27.97 16.33
N HIS A 515 34.97 -28.38 15.55
CA HIS A 515 34.14 -29.49 16.04
C HIS A 515 33.53 -30.31 14.89
N GLU A 516 33.43 -31.61 15.11
CA GLU A 516 32.87 -32.60 14.20
C GLU A 516 31.33 -32.61 14.27
N GLN A 517 30.64 -33.05 13.22
CA GLN A 517 30.07 -34.41 13.24
C GLN A 517 29.56 -34.88 11.87
N ARG A 518 29.75 -36.18 11.63
CA ARG A 518 29.48 -36.91 10.39
C ARG A 518 28.65 -38.14 10.74
N LEU A 519 27.59 -38.46 9.99
CA LEU A 519 26.90 -39.77 9.92
C LEU A 519 26.03 -39.76 8.65
N ALA A 520 26.41 -40.52 7.61
CA ALA A 520 25.81 -41.82 7.20
C ALA A 520 24.33 -41.69 6.77
N GLU A 521 23.93 -41.77 5.49
CA GLU A 521 24.15 -42.80 4.45
C GLU A 521 23.40 -44.14 4.72
N LYS A 522 22.25 -44.37 4.06
CA LYS A 522 22.01 -45.52 3.14
C LYS A 522 20.55 -45.73 2.65
N ARG A 523 20.46 -45.92 1.33
CA ARG A 523 19.72 -46.98 0.57
C ARG A 523 18.19 -47.02 0.37
N ASN A 524 17.88 -47.40 -0.88
CA ASN A 524 16.80 -48.24 -1.43
C ASN A 524 15.55 -47.59 -2.04
N ALA A 525 15.44 -47.76 -3.36
CA ALA A 525 14.22 -47.96 -4.14
C ALA A 525 14.21 -49.45 -4.62
N PRO A 526 13.27 -49.95 -5.45
CA PRO A 526 12.00 -49.38 -5.95
C PRO A 526 10.78 -50.32 -5.72
N LEU A 527 9.58 -49.95 -6.19
CA LEU A 527 8.60 -50.89 -6.78
C LEU A 527 7.42 -50.16 -7.46
N LEU A 528 6.74 -50.87 -8.37
CA LEU A 528 5.63 -50.36 -9.20
C LEU A 528 4.29 -50.35 -8.44
N ALA A 529 3.40 -49.42 -8.82
CA ALA A 529 1.94 -49.59 -8.69
C ALA A 529 1.20 -48.79 -9.78
N SER A 530 0.18 -49.39 -10.39
CA SER A 530 -0.68 -48.77 -11.41
C SER A 530 -1.70 -47.80 -10.79
N PRO A 531 -2.17 -46.77 -11.51
CA PRO A 531 -3.20 -45.86 -11.02
C PRO A 531 -4.61 -46.48 -11.06
N PRO A 532 -5.50 -46.18 -10.09
CA PRO A 532 -6.93 -46.50 -10.18
C PRO A 532 -7.65 -45.52 -11.12
N ALA A 533 -8.80 -45.94 -11.66
CA ALA A 533 -9.62 -45.12 -12.54
C ALA A 533 -10.39 -44.03 -11.78
N GLU A 534 -10.35 -42.79 -12.28
CA GLU A 534 -11.16 -41.66 -11.80
C GLU A 534 -12.36 -41.37 -12.72
N PRO A 535 -13.43 -40.72 -12.21
CA PRO A 535 -14.75 -40.74 -12.82
C PRO A 535 -14.91 -39.81 -14.04
N ARG A 536 -15.86 -40.20 -14.89
CA ARG A 536 -16.21 -39.52 -16.14
C ARG A 536 -17.03 -38.26 -15.84
N LEU A 537 -16.43 -37.08 -16.07
CA LEU A 537 -17.13 -35.78 -15.98
C LEU A 537 -17.91 -35.48 -17.27
N GLU A 538 -19.18 -35.10 -17.11
CA GLU A 538 -20.09 -34.76 -18.20
C GLU A 538 -19.90 -33.31 -18.69
N ALA A 539 -20.26 -33.05 -19.95
CA ALA A 539 -20.13 -31.74 -20.58
C ALA A 539 -21.15 -30.72 -20.01
N PRO A 540 -20.84 -29.41 -20.01
CA PRO A 540 -21.73 -28.40 -19.46
C PRO A 540 -23.05 -28.32 -20.25
N ALA A 541 -24.15 -28.58 -19.56
CA ALA A 541 -25.50 -28.44 -20.10
C ALA A 541 -25.77 -26.99 -20.54
N GLN A 542 -26.56 -26.82 -21.60
CA GLN A 542 -27.05 -25.52 -22.04
C GLN A 542 -27.82 -24.86 -20.88
N ALA A 543 -27.40 -23.67 -20.48
CA ALA A 543 -27.97 -22.98 -19.33
C ALA A 543 -29.45 -22.66 -19.58
N GLN A 544 -30.33 -23.29 -18.80
CA GLN A 544 -31.75 -22.95 -18.78
C GLN A 544 -31.93 -21.47 -18.36
N PRO A 545 -32.89 -20.75 -18.94
CA PRO A 545 -33.24 -19.41 -18.46
C PRO A 545 -33.73 -19.52 -17.01
N LEU A 546 -33.01 -18.92 -16.06
CA LEU A 546 -33.47 -18.88 -14.67
C LEU A 546 -34.76 -18.03 -14.58
N PRO A 547 -35.80 -18.49 -13.87
CA PRO A 547 -36.96 -17.66 -13.56
C PRO A 547 -36.54 -16.56 -12.56
N THR A 548 -36.31 -15.35 -13.07
CA THR A 548 -35.71 -14.23 -12.34
C THR A 548 -36.61 -13.51 -11.34
N ASP A 549 -37.86 -13.96 -11.12
CA ASP A 549 -38.84 -13.22 -10.32
C ASP A 549 -38.57 -13.24 -8.79
N ASN A 550 -37.58 -14.01 -8.32
CA ASN A 550 -37.26 -14.07 -6.90
C ASN A 550 -36.36 -12.90 -6.43
N ARG A 551 -36.94 -12.00 -5.62
CA ARG A 551 -36.27 -10.87 -4.94
C ARG A 551 -34.98 -11.29 -4.23
N GLU A 552 -34.95 -12.44 -3.56
CA GLU A 552 -33.78 -12.89 -2.79
C GLU A 552 -32.57 -13.15 -3.69
N GLN A 553 -32.79 -13.74 -4.87
CA GLN A 553 -31.73 -13.98 -5.86
C GLN A 553 -31.21 -12.67 -6.45
N ALA A 554 -32.10 -11.69 -6.70
CA ALA A 554 -31.71 -10.36 -7.15
C ALA A 554 -30.86 -9.62 -6.10
N CYS A 555 -31.21 -9.72 -4.81
CA CYS A 555 -30.38 -9.22 -3.71
C CYS A 555 -29.02 -9.94 -3.67
N GLN A 556 -29.01 -11.28 -3.72
CA GLN A 556 -27.79 -12.09 -3.67
C GLN A 556 -26.81 -11.76 -4.82
N LEU A 557 -27.31 -11.56 -6.04
CA LEU A 557 -26.50 -11.18 -7.20
C LEU A 557 -25.81 -9.81 -7.03
N LEU A 558 -26.45 -8.87 -6.33
CA LEU A 558 -25.91 -7.53 -6.05
C LEU A 558 -25.11 -7.45 -4.74
N GLY A 559 -24.99 -8.56 -3.99
CA GLY A 559 -24.36 -8.57 -2.66
C GLY A 559 -25.14 -7.79 -1.61
N LEU A 560 -26.47 -7.73 -1.74
CA LEU A 560 -27.39 -7.10 -0.80
C LEU A 560 -27.98 -8.14 0.16
N SER A 561 -28.19 -7.75 1.42
CA SER A 561 -28.98 -8.51 2.39
C SER A 561 -30.45 -8.52 1.96
N ALA A 562 -31.12 -9.67 2.10
CA ALA A 562 -32.56 -9.78 1.84
C ALA A 562 -33.42 -9.03 2.88
N HIS A 563 -32.87 -8.82 4.08
CA HIS A 563 -33.58 -8.27 5.24
C HIS A 563 -33.45 -6.74 5.39
N ASP A 564 -32.51 -6.12 4.66
CA ASP A 564 -32.26 -4.68 4.78
C ASP A 564 -33.32 -3.87 4.01
N SER A 565 -33.58 -2.64 4.46
CA SER A 565 -34.47 -1.73 3.75
C SER A 565 -33.85 -1.29 2.42
N LEU A 566 -34.35 -1.87 1.32
CA LEU A 566 -33.87 -1.60 -0.03
C LEU A 566 -34.19 -0.16 -0.46
N VAL A 567 -33.20 0.71 -0.39
CA VAL A 567 -33.25 2.08 -0.93
C VAL A 567 -32.69 2.11 -2.35
N ALA A 568 -33.38 2.77 -3.28
CA ALA A 568 -33.00 2.83 -4.70
C ALA A 568 -31.56 3.34 -4.94
N THR A 569 -31.11 4.32 -4.15
CA THR A 569 -29.73 4.84 -4.21
C THR A 569 -28.69 3.78 -3.83
N HIS A 570 -28.98 2.94 -2.83
CA HIS A 570 -28.09 1.86 -2.41
C HIS A 570 -27.98 0.75 -3.46
N ILE A 571 -29.11 0.38 -4.09
CA ILE A 571 -29.13 -0.56 -5.24
C ILE A 571 -28.27 -0.02 -6.39
N ARG A 572 -28.46 1.26 -6.77
CA ARG A 572 -27.68 1.94 -7.81
C ARG A 572 -26.18 1.98 -7.47
N GLN A 573 -25.83 2.25 -6.21
CA GLN A 573 -24.45 2.26 -5.73
C GLN A 573 -23.80 0.87 -5.87
N LYS A 574 -24.47 -0.20 -5.42
CA LYS A 574 -23.93 -1.57 -5.55
C LYS A 574 -23.83 -2.04 -6.99
N TYR A 575 -24.81 -1.74 -7.84
CA TYR A 575 -24.71 -2.00 -9.27
C TYR A 575 -23.48 -1.30 -9.90
N ARG A 576 -23.24 -0.02 -9.57
CA ARG A 576 -22.05 0.73 -10.04
C ARG A 576 -20.72 0.23 -9.47
N GLU A 577 -20.71 -0.29 -8.24
CA GLU A 577 -19.52 -0.88 -7.62
C GLU A 577 -19.12 -2.20 -8.30
N LEU A 578 -20.09 -3.01 -8.72
CA LEU A 578 -19.87 -4.30 -9.38
C LEU A 578 -19.60 -4.19 -10.89
N LEU A 579 -20.19 -3.20 -11.59
CA LEU A 579 -20.09 -3.08 -13.05
C LEU A 579 -18.64 -3.06 -13.62
N PRO A 580 -17.65 -2.39 -13.00
CA PRO A 580 -16.27 -2.38 -13.47
C PRO A 580 -15.57 -3.75 -13.38
N LEU A 581 -15.99 -4.64 -12.46
CA LEU A 581 -15.38 -5.95 -12.25
C LEU A 581 -15.63 -6.92 -13.41
N TYR A 582 -16.67 -6.66 -14.21
CA TYR A 582 -17.09 -7.49 -15.34
C TYR A 582 -16.88 -6.76 -16.68
N ASN A 583 -15.84 -5.93 -16.80
CA ASN A 583 -15.58 -5.16 -18.01
C ASN A 583 -15.08 -6.06 -19.16
N PRO A 584 -15.83 -6.25 -20.27
CA PRO A 584 -15.44 -7.16 -21.34
C PRO A 584 -14.09 -6.80 -21.97
N LYS A 585 -13.72 -5.51 -22.01
CA LYS A 585 -12.40 -5.07 -22.52
C LYS A 585 -11.22 -5.46 -21.63
N GLN A 586 -11.45 -5.79 -20.36
CA GLN A 586 -10.42 -6.33 -19.46
C GLN A 586 -10.36 -7.86 -19.53
N GLU A 587 -11.50 -8.49 -19.76
CA GLU A 587 -11.65 -9.94 -19.90
C GLU A 587 -11.24 -10.47 -21.30
N GLU A 588 -11.19 -9.60 -22.31
CA GLU A 588 -10.66 -9.89 -23.66
C GLU A 588 -9.24 -10.49 -23.62
N ILE A 589 -8.42 -10.10 -22.64
CA ILE A 589 -7.08 -10.63 -22.39
C ILE A 589 -7.09 -12.12 -22.01
N LYS A 590 -8.20 -12.61 -21.43
CA LYS A 590 -8.36 -14.02 -21.01
C LYS A 590 -9.00 -14.90 -22.09
N GLY A 591 -9.60 -14.30 -23.11
CA GLY A 591 -10.20 -15.00 -24.26
C GLY A 591 -11.71 -14.75 -24.43
N PRO A 592 -12.28 -15.13 -25.59
CA PRO A 592 -13.65 -14.76 -25.97
C PRO A 592 -14.73 -15.35 -25.06
N GLU A 593 -14.48 -16.52 -24.45
CA GLU A 593 -15.42 -17.14 -23.50
C GLU A 593 -15.56 -16.30 -22.21
N PHE A 594 -14.48 -15.67 -21.74
CA PHE A 594 -14.53 -14.77 -20.59
C PHE A 594 -15.21 -13.44 -20.93
N VAL A 595 -15.08 -12.95 -22.17
CA VAL A 595 -15.84 -11.80 -22.67
C VAL A 595 -17.34 -12.11 -22.66
N ALA A 596 -17.75 -13.27 -23.20
CA ALA A 596 -19.15 -13.70 -23.20
C ALA A 596 -19.71 -13.87 -21.78
N LEU A 597 -18.94 -14.48 -20.86
CA LEU A 597 -19.32 -14.65 -19.45
C LEU A 597 -19.45 -13.30 -18.74
N ALA A 598 -18.52 -12.36 -18.98
CA ALA A 598 -18.57 -11.02 -18.41
C ALA A 598 -19.78 -10.22 -18.91
N GLU A 599 -20.11 -10.30 -20.20
CA GLU A 599 -21.34 -9.71 -20.75
C GLU A 599 -22.59 -10.35 -20.13
N GLN A 600 -22.65 -11.67 -20.02
CA GLN A 600 -23.76 -12.38 -19.38
C GLN A 600 -23.94 -11.92 -17.92
N LYS A 601 -22.84 -11.80 -17.16
CA LYS A 601 -22.88 -11.29 -15.78
C LYS A 601 -23.33 -9.84 -15.69
N ARG A 602 -22.93 -8.98 -16.62
CA ARG A 602 -23.45 -7.60 -16.69
C ARG A 602 -24.94 -7.53 -16.99
N ARG A 603 -25.47 -8.40 -17.86
CA ARG A 603 -26.91 -8.50 -18.13
C ARG A 603 -27.66 -8.95 -16.86
N GLN A 604 -27.20 -10.02 -16.21
CA GLN A 604 -27.77 -10.52 -14.94
C GLN A 604 -27.79 -9.44 -13.83
N LEU A 605 -26.69 -8.70 -13.65
CA LEU A 605 -26.62 -7.61 -12.66
C LEU A 605 -27.57 -6.45 -12.98
N ARG A 606 -27.73 -6.11 -14.27
CA ARG A 606 -28.64 -5.05 -14.73
C ARG A 606 -30.10 -5.44 -14.56
N GLU A 607 -30.44 -6.69 -14.87
CA GLU A 607 -31.79 -7.26 -14.69
C GLU A 607 -32.16 -7.32 -13.20
N ALA A 608 -31.26 -7.84 -12.35
CA ALA A 608 -31.44 -7.87 -10.89
C ALA A 608 -31.63 -6.45 -10.31
N ALA A 609 -30.80 -5.49 -10.71
CA ALA A 609 -30.93 -4.10 -10.27
C ALA A 609 -32.25 -3.47 -10.74
N CYS A 610 -32.68 -3.72 -11.99
CA CYS A 610 -33.96 -3.23 -12.49
C CYS A 610 -35.15 -3.82 -11.73
N LEU A 611 -35.11 -5.10 -11.38
CA LEU A 611 -36.15 -5.78 -10.60
C LEU A 611 -36.30 -5.14 -9.22
N LEU A 612 -35.20 -4.99 -8.48
CA LEU A 612 -35.24 -4.37 -7.15
C LEU A 612 -35.68 -2.90 -7.21
N LEU A 613 -35.24 -2.13 -8.22
CA LEU A 613 -35.66 -0.73 -8.39
C LEU A 613 -37.16 -0.59 -8.68
N ARG A 614 -37.77 -1.51 -9.44
CA ARG A 614 -39.24 -1.56 -9.63
C ARG A 614 -39.96 -1.82 -8.30
N GLN A 615 -39.44 -2.72 -7.46
CA GLN A 615 -39.98 -2.97 -6.13
C GLN A 615 -39.84 -1.77 -5.19
N CYS A 616 -38.83 -0.92 -5.39
CA CYS A 616 -38.68 0.38 -4.72
C CYS A 616 -39.56 1.51 -5.32
N GLY A 617 -40.44 1.22 -6.30
CA GLY A 617 -41.34 2.19 -6.91
C GLY A 617 -40.70 3.12 -7.97
N VAL A 618 -39.50 2.80 -8.47
CA VAL A 618 -38.86 3.60 -9.52
C VAL A 618 -39.51 3.33 -10.87
N ALA A 619 -40.18 4.34 -11.45
CA ALA A 619 -40.97 4.22 -12.67
C ALA A 619 -40.16 3.78 -13.91
N ASP A 620 -38.95 4.33 -14.08
CA ASP A 620 -38.01 3.91 -15.14
C ASP A 620 -36.67 3.47 -14.52
N PRO A 621 -36.51 2.19 -14.17
CA PRO A 621 -35.30 1.69 -13.53
C PRO A 621 -34.11 1.64 -14.49
N GLN A 622 -34.33 1.52 -15.80
CA GLN A 622 -33.24 1.46 -16.78
C GLN A 622 -32.61 2.84 -16.92
N ARG A 623 -33.43 3.87 -17.11
CA ARG A 623 -33.00 5.25 -17.12
C ARG A 623 -32.35 5.65 -15.79
N TYR A 624 -32.88 5.23 -14.65
CA TYR A 624 -32.26 5.52 -13.34
C TYR A 624 -30.86 4.91 -13.19
N LEU A 625 -30.59 3.74 -13.77
CA LEU A 625 -29.24 3.12 -13.79
C LEU A 625 -28.30 3.76 -14.82
N ASP A 626 -28.81 4.13 -16.00
CA ASP A 626 -28.04 4.68 -17.13
C ASP A 626 -27.78 6.18 -17.02
N GLU A 627 -28.67 6.91 -16.36
CA GLU A 627 -28.36 8.23 -15.84
C GLU A 627 -27.10 8.07 -14.99
N GLN A 628 -26.01 8.63 -15.51
CA GLN A 628 -24.90 8.99 -14.64
C GLN A 628 -25.49 9.89 -13.56
N GLU A 629 -24.89 9.88 -12.38
CA GLU A 629 -24.87 11.15 -11.68
C GLU A 629 -24.03 12.03 -12.60
N THR A 630 -24.72 12.84 -13.41
CA THR A 630 -24.33 14.22 -13.57
C THR A 630 -24.19 14.74 -12.16
N ILE A 631 -23.01 14.49 -11.59
CA ILE A 631 -22.56 15.14 -10.38
C ILE A 631 -22.83 16.60 -10.68
N THR A 632 -23.64 17.22 -9.85
CA THR A 632 -23.84 18.66 -9.80
C THR A 632 -22.49 19.28 -9.42
N THR A 633 -21.61 19.32 -10.43
CA THR A 633 -20.44 20.20 -10.52
C THR A 633 -20.87 21.60 -10.97
N GLU A 634 -22.18 21.82 -11.16
CA GLU A 634 -22.84 22.96 -10.54
C GLU A 634 -22.95 22.72 -9.01
N TYR A 635 -22.14 23.23 -8.07
CA TYR A 635 -21.31 24.43 -8.05
C TYR A 635 -21.66 25.49 -9.10
N SER A 636 -22.98 25.74 -9.25
CA SER A 636 -23.38 27.08 -9.70
C SER A 636 -22.87 28.04 -8.64
N ARG A 637 -22.41 29.18 -9.11
CA ARG A 637 -21.50 30.06 -8.38
C ARG A 637 -22.24 31.05 -7.48
N ASP A 638 -23.48 30.73 -7.15
CA ASP A 638 -24.44 31.62 -6.49
C ASP A 638 -24.63 31.19 -5.03
N ASN A 639 -23.63 31.49 -4.20
CA ASN A 639 -23.80 31.48 -2.76
C ASN A 639 -23.62 32.93 -2.28
N PRO A 640 -24.69 33.74 -2.30
CA PRO A 640 -24.60 35.18 -2.00
C PRO A 640 -24.11 35.47 -0.57
N THR A 641 -24.18 34.48 0.32
CA THR A 641 -23.61 34.57 1.67
C THR A 641 -22.09 34.47 1.68
N LEU A 642 -21.48 33.77 0.72
CA LEU A 642 -20.02 33.74 0.54
C LEU A 642 -19.53 34.98 -0.22
N ASP A 643 -20.24 35.45 -1.24
CA ASP A 643 -19.84 36.67 -1.97
C ASP A 643 -19.89 37.90 -1.05
N ALA A 644 -20.88 37.99 -0.15
CA ALA A 644 -20.93 39.01 0.91
C ALA A 644 -19.77 38.92 1.93
N ILE A 645 -19.11 37.77 2.08
CA ILE A 645 -17.95 37.57 2.95
C ILE A 645 -16.64 37.85 2.21
N PHE A 646 -16.58 37.58 0.90
CA PHE A 646 -15.36 37.69 0.09
C PHE A 646 -15.26 38.96 -0.77
N GLY A 647 -16.32 39.75 -0.88
CA GLY A 647 -16.29 41.10 -1.46
C GLY A 647 -15.99 41.13 -2.96
N ILE A 648 -16.66 40.26 -3.73
CA ILE A 648 -16.62 40.21 -5.20
C ILE A 648 -17.91 40.84 -5.75
#